data_AF-A0A8J4WNN2-F1
#
_entry.id   AF-A0A8J4WNN2-F1
#
_cell.length_a   1.000
_cell.length_b   1.000
_cell.length_c   1.000
_cell.angle_alpha   90.00
_cell.angle_beta   90.00
_cell.angle_gamma   90.00
#
_symmetry.space_group_name_H-M   'P 1'
#
loop_
_entity.id
_entity.type
_entity.pdbx_description
1 polymer ?
#
loop_
_entity_poly.entity_id
_entity_poly.type
_entity_poly.pdbx_seq_one_letter_code
_entity_poly.pdbx_strand_id
1 'polypeptide(L)'
;MDVLKKRYTILHQIMLSDVIGRRTLANSMQMTERVLRAETDLLKAQGLIEIDSAGMKISEAGHELLQQLEPVAKELFGLSELEERIKQAYGLQKVVVVPGDSDISPFAKRELGRAGAKALGNIMSDNDVVAVTGGSTTAGVAEQLTPPTSLKGVWFVPARGGLGESLEIQANTIASTMAKRVGAQYKLLHVPDLLSDHAYESLIQDPSVQEILQLIRKSRIVIHGIGDAVEMARRRKLAPEIIDELQEQGAVSESFGYYFNDQGEVVHTMLTLGMRLQDIERTDVVIGIAGGKSKAAAIHSVLRFGDFRRARAAAENIIPNTTAAERLSELLGKKVVKADDSVGETVKAQIAELNNGDVLLLENVRFHAGEEKNDPELAKQFAELADVFVNDAFGAAHRAHASTEGIAHLLPAVSGLLMEKELEVLGKAISNPERPFTAIIGGSKVKDKIDVIDNLLNIADNVIIGGGLTYTFFKAQGHEIGQSLLDDSKLDVALGFIEKAKKLGKNFYLPVDIVVSDDFSASANTQIVGIDGIPADWEGVDIGPKTRAIYAEVIKNSKLVVWNGPMGVFEIEPFSNGTREVAEACAETEAYTIIGGGDSAAAAEKFKLADKMDHISTGGGASLEFMEGKVLPGVVALNDK
;
A
#
# COMPACT_ATOMS: atom_id res chain seq x y z
N MET A 1 9.90 -30.46 25.48
CA MET A 1 9.60 -29.11 25.00
C MET A 1 8.80 -28.28 26.00
N ASP A 2 7.70 -28.80 26.57
CA ASP A 2 6.84 -28.02 27.48
C ASP A 2 7.52 -27.54 28.77
N VAL A 3 8.45 -28.32 29.31
CA VAL A 3 9.25 -27.93 30.47
C VAL A 3 10.14 -26.72 30.17
N LEU A 4 10.72 -26.66 28.97
CA LEU A 4 11.58 -25.56 28.53
C LEU A 4 10.74 -24.29 28.32
N LYS A 5 9.59 -24.40 27.63
CA LYS A 5 8.63 -23.30 27.48
C LYS A 5 8.22 -22.73 28.83
N LYS A 6 7.80 -23.60 29.76
CA LYS A 6 7.37 -23.20 31.11
C LYS A 6 8.45 -22.43 31.86
N ARG A 7 9.69 -22.94 31.89
CA ARG A 7 10.81 -22.29 32.61
C ARG A 7 11.25 -20.99 31.97
N TYR A 8 11.28 -20.94 30.63
CA TYR A 8 11.54 -19.71 29.89
C TYR A 8 10.50 -18.64 30.25
N THR A 9 9.19 -18.98 30.23
CA THR A 9 8.14 -18.04 30.58
C THR A 9 8.24 -17.56 32.04
N ILE A 10 8.61 -18.41 33.00
CA ILE A 10 8.83 -18.01 34.40
C ILE A 10 9.98 -16.99 34.50
N LEU A 11 11.15 -17.31 33.94
CA LEU A 11 12.31 -16.41 33.94
C LEU A 11 12.00 -15.07 33.28
N HIS A 12 11.36 -15.13 32.11
CA HIS A 12 10.98 -13.96 31.33
C HIS A 12 9.95 -13.09 32.05
N GLN A 13 9.01 -13.69 32.79
CA GLN A 13 8.07 -12.96 33.65
C GLN A 13 8.71 -12.23 34.83
N ILE A 14 9.72 -12.85 35.44
CA ILE A 14 10.50 -12.21 36.51
C ILE A 14 11.29 -11.02 35.95
N MET A 15 11.87 -11.16 34.75
CA MET A 15 12.64 -10.10 34.09
C MET A 15 11.83 -8.82 33.85
N LEU A 16 10.61 -8.89 33.30
CA LEU A 16 9.84 -7.66 33.02
C LEU A 16 9.26 -6.95 34.25
N SER A 17 9.13 -7.68 35.35
CA SER A 17 8.45 -7.17 36.53
C SER A 17 9.39 -6.36 37.42
N ASP A 18 10.70 -6.36 37.12
CA ASP A 18 11.83 -5.96 37.97
C ASP A 18 11.90 -6.73 39.30
N VAL A 19 10.81 -6.74 40.05
CA VAL A 19 10.59 -7.51 41.29
C VAL A 19 9.17 -8.06 41.31
N ILE A 20 9.00 -9.38 41.49
CA ILE A 20 7.66 -10.00 41.55
C ILE A 20 7.50 -10.99 42.70
N GLY A 21 6.35 -10.90 43.39
CA GLY A 21 5.96 -11.84 44.43
C GLY A 21 5.43 -13.16 43.86
N ARG A 22 5.69 -14.28 44.55
CA ARG A 22 5.31 -15.63 44.11
C ARG A 22 3.81 -15.79 43.82
N ARG A 23 2.94 -15.24 44.67
CA ARG A 23 1.48 -15.29 44.45
C ARG A 23 1.06 -14.58 43.17
N THR A 24 1.62 -13.39 42.91
CA THR A 24 1.35 -12.61 41.70
C THR A 24 1.82 -13.36 40.46
N LEU A 25 3.03 -13.94 40.50
CA LEU A 25 3.58 -14.74 39.42
C LEU A 25 2.81 -16.05 39.18
N ALA A 26 2.31 -16.69 40.24
CA ALA A 26 1.51 -17.92 40.12
C ALA A 26 0.18 -17.64 39.41
N ASN A 27 -0.47 -16.53 39.80
CA ASN A 27 -1.71 -16.08 39.18
C ASN A 27 -1.53 -15.68 37.71
N SER A 28 -0.47 -14.94 37.36
CA SER A 28 -0.21 -14.54 35.96
C SER A 28 0.07 -15.73 35.04
N MET A 29 0.57 -16.84 35.59
CA MET A 29 0.89 -18.05 34.83
C MET A 29 -0.16 -19.16 34.96
N GLN A 30 -1.30 -18.90 35.63
CA GLN A 30 -2.35 -19.89 35.88
C GLN A 30 -1.83 -21.20 36.51
N MET A 31 -0.86 -21.10 37.43
CA MET A 31 -0.28 -22.24 38.12
C MET A 31 -0.45 -22.14 39.63
N THR A 32 -0.39 -23.27 40.33
CA THR A 32 -0.43 -23.24 41.80
C THR A 32 0.90 -22.74 42.36
N GLU A 33 0.86 -22.04 43.50
CA GLU A 33 2.08 -21.58 44.18
C GLU A 33 3.04 -22.72 44.52
N ARG A 34 2.52 -23.93 44.76
CA ARG A 34 3.33 -25.12 45.02
C ARG A 34 4.17 -25.51 43.80
N VAL A 35 3.56 -25.50 42.61
CA VAL A 35 4.25 -25.82 41.35
C VAL A 35 5.24 -24.71 41.00
N LEU A 36 4.85 -23.45 41.14
CA LEU A 36 5.73 -22.32 40.89
C LEU A 36 6.95 -22.36 41.81
N ARG A 37 6.75 -22.66 43.10
CA ARG A 37 7.83 -22.74 44.08
C ARG A 37 8.91 -23.73 43.65
N ALA A 38 8.53 -24.93 43.21
CA ALA A 38 9.48 -25.95 42.78
C ALA A 38 10.34 -25.48 41.58
N GLU A 39 9.73 -24.78 40.62
CA GLU A 39 10.47 -24.22 39.47
C GLU A 39 11.34 -23.03 39.90
N THR A 40 10.85 -22.11 40.73
CA THR A 40 11.63 -20.95 41.18
C THR A 40 12.78 -21.35 42.09
N ASP A 41 12.62 -22.38 42.92
CA ASP A 41 13.70 -22.90 43.77
C ASP A 41 14.81 -23.53 42.91
N LEU A 42 14.44 -24.19 41.79
CA LEU A 42 15.40 -24.71 40.82
C LEU A 42 16.13 -23.58 40.07
N LEU A 43 15.41 -22.59 39.57
CA LEU A 43 16.00 -21.44 38.87
C LEU A 43 16.96 -20.65 39.78
N LYS A 44 16.61 -20.52 41.08
CA LYS A 44 17.48 -19.94 42.09
C LYS A 44 18.73 -20.79 42.32
N ALA A 45 18.58 -22.11 42.42
CA ALA A 45 19.72 -23.02 42.58
C ALA A 45 20.68 -22.98 41.37
N GLN A 46 20.17 -22.65 40.19
CA GLN A 46 20.94 -22.42 38.97
C GLN A 46 21.55 -21.00 38.87
N GLY A 47 21.31 -20.14 39.86
CA GLY A 47 21.80 -18.77 39.88
C GLY A 47 21.12 -17.84 38.87
N LEU A 48 19.98 -18.22 38.30
CA LEU A 48 19.27 -17.45 37.26
C LEU A 48 18.32 -16.41 37.85
N ILE A 49 17.91 -16.58 39.10
CA ILE A 49 17.07 -15.62 39.82
C ILE A 49 17.54 -15.45 41.27
N GLU A 50 17.29 -14.28 41.81
CA GLU A 50 17.47 -13.93 43.22
C GLU A 50 16.09 -13.87 43.90
N ILE A 51 16.02 -14.32 45.15
CA ILE A 51 14.79 -14.30 45.93
C ILE A 51 15.09 -13.70 47.30
N ASP A 52 14.47 -12.56 47.60
CA ASP A 52 14.57 -11.81 48.85
C ASP A 52 13.16 -11.58 49.47
N SER A 53 13.07 -10.73 50.51
CA SER A 53 11.81 -10.39 51.17
C SER A 53 10.91 -9.48 50.33
N ALA A 54 11.43 -8.76 49.35
CA ALA A 54 10.68 -7.90 48.43
C ALA A 54 10.11 -8.71 47.25
N GLY A 55 10.77 -9.79 46.84
CA GLY A 55 10.26 -10.72 45.84
C GLY A 55 11.36 -11.46 45.10
N MET A 56 11.03 -11.87 43.87
CA MET A 56 11.95 -12.53 42.96
C MET A 56 12.44 -11.52 41.92
N LYS A 57 13.75 -11.52 41.66
CA LYS A 57 14.41 -10.71 40.64
C LYS A 57 15.25 -11.62 39.75
N ILE A 58 15.46 -11.21 38.51
CA ILE A 58 16.34 -11.94 37.60
C ILE A 58 17.81 -11.56 37.89
N SER A 59 18.72 -12.52 37.83
CA SER A 59 20.16 -12.24 37.97
C SER A 59 20.76 -11.79 36.62
N GLU A 60 22.04 -11.39 36.64
CA GLU A 60 22.80 -11.09 35.41
C GLU A 60 22.91 -12.34 34.51
N ALA A 61 23.27 -13.49 35.09
CA ALA A 61 23.31 -14.78 34.38
C ALA A 61 21.93 -15.18 33.82
N GLY A 62 20.85 -14.85 34.53
CA GLY A 62 19.48 -15.06 34.05
C GLY A 62 19.16 -14.20 32.82
N HIS A 63 19.60 -12.93 32.81
CA HIS A 63 19.44 -12.03 31.66
C HIS A 63 20.19 -12.54 30.43
N GLU A 64 21.46 -12.90 30.59
CA GLU A 64 22.27 -13.43 29.49
C GLU A 64 21.65 -14.70 28.89
N LEU A 65 21.17 -15.61 29.75
CA LEU A 65 20.50 -16.82 29.29
C LEU A 65 19.22 -16.52 28.49
N LEU A 66 18.38 -15.60 28.96
CA LEU A 66 17.16 -15.21 28.24
C LEU A 66 17.48 -14.59 26.87
N GLN A 67 18.56 -13.81 26.78
CA GLN A 67 19.01 -13.23 25.52
C GLN A 67 19.49 -14.30 24.54
N GLN A 68 20.25 -15.29 25.02
CA GLN A 68 20.70 -16.42 24.20
C GLN A 68 19.55 -17.33 23.76
N LEU A 69 18.52 -17.47 24.60
CA LEU A 69 17.34 -18.30 24.31
C LEU A 69 16.28 -17.57 23.48
N GLU A 70 16.38 -16.26 23.23
CA GLU A 70 15.39 -15.48 22.47
C GLU A 70 15.08 -16.11 21.08
N PRO A 71 16.06 -16.52 20.25
CA PRO A 71 15.78 -17.14 18.95
C PRO A 71 15.07 -18.49 19.09
N VAL A 72 15.53 -19.32 20.03
CA VAL A 72 14.96 -20.65 20.30
C VAL A 72 13.54 -20.53 20.85
N ALA A 73 13.28 -19.54 21.71
CA ALA A 73 11.97 -19.26 22.24
C ALA A 73 10.99 -18.86 21.14
N LYS A 74 11.39 -17.98 20.21
CA LYS A 74 10.53 -17.60 19.08
C LYS A 74 10.11 -18.80 18.24
N GLU A 75 11.03 -19.71 17.96
CA GLU A 75 10.74 -20.95 17.24
C GLU A 75 9.85 -21.89 18.05
N LEU A 76 10.15 -22.07 19.35
CA LEU A 76 9.35 -22.87 20.27
C LEU A 76 7.89 -22.42 20.34
N PHE A 77 7.65 -21.10 20.36
CA PHE A 77 6.31 -20.52 20.44
C PHE A 77 5.64 -20.32 19.06
N GLY A 78 6.28 -20.74 17.97
CA GLY A 78 5.76 -20.54 16.60
C GLY A 78 5.70 -19.07 16.18
N LEU A 79 6.40 -18.19 16.91
CA LEU A 79 6.36 -16.74 16.67
C LEU A 79 7.17 -16.37 15.43
N SER A 80 8.26 -17.08 15.13
CA SER A 80 9.05 -16.83 13.91
C SER A 80 8.22 -17.08 12.64
N GLU A 81 7.43 -18.16 12.64
CA GLU A 81 6.53 -18.48 11.52
C GLU A 81 5.42 -17.42 11.41
N LEU A 82 4.84 -17.01 12.54
CA LEU A 82 3.83 -15.96 12.56
C LEU A 82 4.38 -14.59 12.13
N GLU A 83 5.60 -14.23 12.56
CA GLU A 83 6.32 -13.04 12.12
C GLU A 83 6.48 -13.04 10.60
N GLU A 84 6.96 -14.15 10.03
CA GLU A 84 7.19 -14.26 8.59
C GLU A 84 5.88 -14.24 7.79
N ARG A 85 4.82 -14.92 8.29
CA ARG A 85 3.49 -14.89 7.68
C ARG A 85 2.90 -13.48 7.64
N ILE A 86 2.97 -12.73 8.75
CA ILE A 86 2.49 -11.34 8.80
C ILE A 86 3.35 -10.45 7.91
N LYS A 87 4.67 -10.63 7.95
CA LYS A 87 5.62 -9.86 7.15
C LYS A 87 5.33 -10.01 5.66
N GLN A 88 5.15 -11.24 5.20
CA GLN A 88 4.76 -11.55 3.83
C GLN A 88 3.38 -10.97 3.54
N ALA A 89 2.37 -11.26 4.35
CA ALA A 89 0.98 -10.86 4.13
C ALA A 89 0.75 -9.36 3.96
N TYR A 90 1.59 -8.53 4.58
CA TYR A 90 1.46 -7.08 4.52
C TYR A 90 2.65 -6.39 3.85
N GLY A 91 3.57 -7.14 3.24
CA GLY A 91 4.74 -6.58 2.55
C GLY A 91 5.65 -5.76 3.46
N LEU A 92 5.76 -6.14 4.74
CA LEU A 92 6.53 -5.38 5.73
C LEU A 92 8.02 -5.72 5.63
N GLN A 93 8.89 -4.74 5.90
CA GLN A 93 10.33 -4.99 5.94
C GLN A 93 10.71 -5.89 7.13
N LYS A 94 10.01 -5.73 8.25
CA LYS A 94 10.27 -6.45 9.51
C LYS A 94 9.01 -6.55 10.34
N VAL A 95 8.79 -7.72 10.94
CA VAL A 95 7.74 -7.95 11.93
C VAL A 95 8.37 -8.50 13.20
N VAL A 96 7.90 -8.03 14.34
CA VAL A 96 8.26 -8.58 15.65
C VAL A 96 6.97 -8.90 16.38
N VAL A 97 6.74 -10.17 16.68
CA VAL A 97 5.59 -10.63 17.45
C VAL A 97 6.06 -10.94 18.85
N VAL A 98 5.40 -10.35 19.83
CA VAL A 98 5.58 -10.69 21.24
C VAL A 98 4.41 -11.55 21.72
N PRO A 99 4.65 -12.56 22.56
CA PRO A 99 3.59 -13.41 23.05
C PRO A 99 2.71 -12.68 24.07
N GLY A 100 1.39 -12.88 23.95
CA GLY A 100 0.39 -12.41 24.91
C GLY A 100 -0.59 -11.39 24.34
N ASP A 101 -1.55 -11.00 25.17
CA ASP A 101 -2.61 -10.05 24.82
C ASP A 101 -2.49 -8.79 25.68
N SER A 102 -2.11 -7.66 25.07
CA SER A 102 -1.88 -6.41 25.79
C SER A 102 -3.14 -5.69 26.27
N ASP A 103 -4.34 -6.18 25.90
CA ASP A 103 -5.60 -5.66 26.45
C ASP A 103 -5.77 -6.07 27.91
N ILE A 104 -5.30 -7.27 28.25
CA ILE A 104 -5.47 -7.88 29.58
C ILE A 104 -4.15 -8.07 30.34
N SER A 105 -3.02 -8.02 29.65
CA SER A 105 -1.70 -8.26 30.23
C SER A 105 -0.81 -7.02 30.19
N PRO A 106 -0.60 -6.34 31.33
CA PRO A 106 0.41 -5.27 31.45
C PRO A 106 1.81 -5.75 31.07
N PHE A 107 2.10 -7.03 31.28
CA PHE A 107 3.35 -7.68 30.90
C PHE A 107 3.50 -7.70 29.36
N ALA A 108 2.49 -8.15 28.63
CA ALA A 108 2.52 -8.16 27.16
C ALA A 108 2.68 -6.75 26.59
N LYS A 109 2.10 -5.75 27.26
CA LYS A 109 2.27 -4.33 26.90
C LYS A 109 3.70 -3.83 27.11
N ARG A 110 4.36 -4.23 28.20
CA ARG A 110 5.80 -3.93 28.42
C ARG A 110 6.69 -4.63 27.40
N GLU A 111 6.38 -5.88 27.04
CA GLU A 111 7.10 -6.60 25.97
C GLU A 111 7.01 -5.87 24.63
N LEU A 112 5.81 -5.42 24.24
CA LEU A 112 5.62 -4.58 23.04
C LEU A 112 6.47 -3.32 23.09
N GLY A 113 6.48 -2.65 24.26
CA GLY A 113 7.34 -1.49 24.52
C GLY A 113 8.83 -1.79 24.32
N ARG A 114 9.32 -2.89 24.91
CA ARG A 114 10.73 -3.29 24.78
C ARG A 114 11.11 -3.66 23.35
N ALA A 115 10.24 -4.40 22.66
CA ALA A 115 10.44 -4.77 21.26
C ALA A 115 10.50 -3.52 20.37
N GLY A 116 9.58 -2.57 20.56
CA GLY A 116 9.58 -1.29 19.85
C GLY A 116 10.83 -0.44 20.15
N ALA A 117 11.26 -0.38 21.42
CA ALA A 117 12.46 0.34 21.82
C ALA A 117 13.74 -0.25 21.20
N LYS A 118 13.85 -1.59 21.19
CA LYS A 118 14.94 -2.31 20.52
C LYS A 118 14.91 -2.08 19.01
N ALA A 119 13.74 -2.09 18.38
CA ALA A 119 13.61 -1.82 16.95
C ALA A 119 14.06 -0.40 16.60
N LEU A 120 13.60 0.59 17.37
CA LEU A 120 14.00 1.98 17.21
C LEU A 120 15.51 2.17 17.40
N GLY A 121 16.07 1.66 18.51
CA GLY A 121 17.49 1.82 18.83
C GLY A 121 18.44 1.20 17.80
N ASN A 122 18.01 0.16 17.08
CA ASN A 122 18.81 -0.45 16.00
C ASN A 122 18.81 0.35 14.69
N ILE A 123 17.87 1.28 14.52
CA ILE A 123 17.66 2.02 13.26
C ILE A 123 18.11 3.47 13.42
N MET A 124 18.04 4.03 14.63
CA MET A 124 18.45 5.39 14.92
C MET A 124 19.95 5.63 14.69
N SER A 125 20.26 6.80 14.13
CA SER A 125 21.58 7.31 13.79
C SER A 125 21.72 8.79 14.17
N ASP A 126 22.95 9.30 14.11
CA ASP A 126 23.24 10.71 14.36
C ASP A 126 22.41 11.65 13.47
N ASN A 127 21.95 12.76 14.04
CA ASN A 127 21.14 13.80 13.38
C ASN A 127 19.74 13.38 12.91
N ASP A 128 19.25 12.22 13.34
CA ASP A 128 17.88 11.81 13.02
C ASP A 128 16.84 12.71 13.67
N VAL A 129 15.73 12.91 12.95
CA VAL A 129 14.48 13.42 13.52
C VAL A 129 13.49 12.26 13.62
N VAL A 130 13.00 12.02 14.83
CA VAL A 130 12.06 10.94 15.17
C VAL A 130 10.72 11.54 15.58
N ALA A 131 9.70 11.34 14.75
CA ALA A 131 8.33 11.73 15.06
C ALA A 131 7.61 10.62 15.84
N VAL A 132 6.82 10.98 16.84
CA VAL A 132 6.10 10.00 17.69
C VAL A 132 4.63 10.37 17.87
N THR A 133 3.74 9.40 17.75
CA THR A 133 2.32 9.61 18.09
C THR A 133 2.04 9.47 19.57
N GLY A 134 0.88 9.97 19.99
CA GLY A 134 0.29 9.65 21.30
C GLY A 134 -0.09 8.17 21.41
N GLY A 135 -0.44 7.76 22.63
CA GLY A 135 -1.03 6.46 22.93
C GLY A 135 -0.22 5.58 23.87
N SER A 136 -0.93 4.69 24.56
CA SER A 136 -0.35 3.86 25.62
C SER A 136 0.73 2.87 25.14
N THR A 137 0.72 2.47 23.88
CA THR A 137 1.71 1.52 23.34
C THR A 137 3.01 2.25 23.01
N THR A 138 2.93 3.45 22.44
CA THR A 138 4.10 4.32 22.18
C THR A 138 4.71 4.83 23.49
N ALA A 139 3.89 5.14 24.51
CA ALA A 139 4.36 5.44 25.85
C ALA A 139 5.18 4.26 26.44
N GLY A 140 4.71 3.02 26.25
CA GLY A 140 5.45 1.82 26.64
C GLY A 140 6.81 1.70 25.95
N VAL A 141 6.95 2.13 24.70
CA VAL A 141 8.27 2.21 24.03
C VAL A 141 9.15 3.27 24.68
N ALA A 142 8.60 4.44 24.99
CA ALA A 142 9.35 5.49 25.65
C ALA A 142 9.90 5.03 27.01
N GLU A 143 9.12 4.29 27.79
CA GLU A 143 9.54 3.74 29.09
C GLU A 143 10.64 2.69 28.98
N GLN A 144 10.72 1.97 27.87
CA GLN A 144 11.70 0.89 27.64
C GLN A 144 12.92 1.35 26.85
N LEU A 145 12.93 2.60 26.36
CA LEU A 145 14.05 3.14 25.61
C LEU A 145 15.26 3.31 26.53
N THR A 146 16.37 2.70 26.13
CA THR A 146 17.67 2.78 26.79
C THR A 146 18.62 3.63 25.95
N PRO A 147 19.55 4.37 26.59
CA PRO A 147 20.49 5.21 25.87
C PRO A 147 21.40 4.37 24.96
N PRO A 148 21.40 4.61 23.65
CA PRO A 148 22.41 4.05 22.76
C PRO A 148 23.75 4.75 22.98
N THR A 149 24.83 4.06 22.67
CA THR A 149 26.20 4.61 22.73
C THR A 149 26.31 5.82 21.79
N SER A 150 26.59 7.00 22.36
CA SER A 150 26.91 8.29 21.72
C SER A 150 26.14 8.68 20.44
N LEU A 151 24.80 8.66 20.44
CA LEU A 151 24.06 9.33 19.36
C LEU A 151 24.06 10.85 19.54
N LYS A 152 24.49 11.59 18.52
CA LYS A 152 24.59 13.06 18.53
C LYS A 152 23.55 13.69 17.60
N GLY A 153 22.99 14.82 18.02
CA GLY A 153 22.12 15.64 17.18
C GLY A 153 20.74 15.04 16.89
N VAL A 154 20.33 13.98 17.58
CA VAL A 154 18.99 13.40 17.43
C VAL A 154 17.92 14.32 18.02
N TRP A 155 16.79 14.45 17.32
CA TRP A 155 15.60 15.18 17.76
C TRP A 155 14.38 14.26 17.86
N PHE A 156 13.65 14.35 18.96
CA PHE A 156 12.29 13.77 19.07
C PHE A 156 11.23 14.86 18.98
N VAL A 157 10.21 14.63 18.16
CA VAL A 157 9.10 15.55 17.95
C VAL A 157 7.77 14.80 18.00
N PRO A 158 6.67 15.44 18.41
CA PRO A 158 5.35 14.84 18.26
C PRO A 158 5.00 14.77 16.77
N ALA A 159 4.38 13.68 16.33
CA ALA A 159 3.89 13.55 14.96
C ALA A 159 2.73 14.52 14.66
N ARG A 160 1.97 14.93 15.69
CA ARG A 160 0.84 15.85 15.58
C ARG A 160 0.55 16.55 16.90
N GLY A 161 -0.29 17.58 16.85
CA GLY A 161 -0.91 18.21 18.01
C GLY A 161 -1.62 17.17 18.90
N GLY A 162 -1.87 17.53 20.16
CA GLY A 162 -2.26 16.51 21.15
C GLY A 162 -2.58 17.03 22.53
N LEU A 163 -3.30 18.16 22.64
CA LEU A 163 -3.86 18.62 23.92
C LEU A 163 -5.27 18.04 24.10
N GLY A 164 -5.49 17.24 25.16
CA GLY A 164 -6.83 16.72 25.49
C GLY A 164 -6.88 15.33 26.16
N GLU A 165 -5.80 14.56 26.09
CA GLU A 165 -5.69 13.21 26.69
C GLU A 165 -4.98 13.22 28.06
N SER A 166 -4.93 12.07 28.75
CA SER A 166 -4.06 11.86 29.92
C SER A 166 -2.61 12.23 29.59
N LEU A 167 -1.97 13.03 30.45
CA LEU A 167 -0.67 13.64 30.21
C LEU A 167 0.39 12.61 29.78
N GLU A 168 0.34 11.41 30.35
CA GLU A 168 1.32 10.33 30.17
C GLU A 168 1.35 9.77 28.74
N ILE A 169 0.22 9.81 28.03
CA ILE A 169 0.08 9.24 26.69
C ILE A 169 0.08 10.29 25.57
N GLN A 170 0.22 11.56 25.91
CA GLN A 170 0.31 12.63 24.91
C GLN A 170 1.60 12.54 24.11
N ALA A 171 1.53 12.81 22.80
CA ALA A 171 2.67 12.79 21.90
C ALA A 171 3.84 13.67 22.40
N ASN A 172 3.53 14.85 22.94
CA ASN A 172 4.53 15.76 23.52
C ASN A 172 5.29 15.13 24.71
N THR A 173 4.55 14.51 25.63
CA THR A 173 5.14 13.86 26.81
C THR A 173 6.01 12.68 26.38
N ILE A 174 5.53 11.87 25.45
CA ILE A 174 6.25 10.72 24.91
C ILE A 174 7.54 11.18 24.21
N ALA A 175 7.47 12.19 23.33
CA ALA A 175 8.64 12.74 22.63
C ALA A 175 9.71 13.23 23.62
N SER A 176 9.31 14.02 24.62
CA SER A 176 10.25 14.51 25.64
C SER A 176 10.82 13.39 26.52
N THR A 177 10.03 12.35 26.81
CA THR A 177 10.46 11.20 27.60
C THR A 177 11.50 10.37 26.85
N MET A 178 11.26 10.09 25.56
CA MET A 178 12.21 9.38 24.71
C MET A 178 13.53 10.15 24.61
N ALA A 179 13.47 11.45 24.32
CA ALA A 179 14.65 12.29 24.21
C ALA A 179 15.50 12.29 25.48
N LYS A 180 14.88 12.47 26.65
CA LYS A 180 15.59 12.45 27.94
C LYS A 180 16.28 11.11 28.22
N ARG A 181 15.66 10.00 27.84
CA ARG A 181 16.22 8.65 28.07
C ARG A 181 17.45 8.35 27.24
N VAL A 182 17.57 8.95 26.06
CA VAL A 182 18.71 8.73 25.16
C VAL A 182 19.67 9.91 25.08
N GLY A 183 19.44 10.97 25.86
CA GLY A 183 20.25 12.19 25.83
C GLY A 183 20.10 13.01 24.54
N ALA A 184 18.97 12.89 23.85
CA ALA A 184 18.63 13.61 22.63
C ALA A 184 17.89 14.93 22.90
N GLN A 185 17.72 15.73 21.85
CA GLN A 185 16.94 16.97 21.89
C GLN A 185 15.47 16.68 21.59
N TYR A 186 14.58 17.60 21.97
CA TYR A 186 13.16 17.50 21.60
C TYR A 186 12.55 18.87 21.33
N LYS A 187 11.50 18.88 20.50
CA LYS A 187 10.66 20.06 20.24
C LYS A 187 9.19 19.66 20.31
N LEU A 188 8.36 20.49 20.92
CA LEU A 188 6.98 20.14 21.28
C LEU A 188 5.98 21.00 20.53
N LEU A 189 4.83 20.42 20.16
CA LEU A 189 3.75 21.09 19.46
C LEU A 189 2.53 21.19 20.38
N HIS A 190 2.37 22.34 21.04
CA HIS A 190 1.31 22.58 22.02
C HIS A 190 0.04 23.11 21.37
N VAL A 191 -0.53 22.34 20.44
CA VAL A 191 -1.82 22.64 19.82
C VAL A 191 -2.85 21.55 20.15
N PRO A 192 -4.14 21.91 20.28
CA PRO A 192 -5.23 20.92 20.36
C PRO A 192 -5.18 19.90 19.22
N ASP A 193 -5.59 18.67 19.51
CA ASP A 193 -5.66 17.60 18.50
C ASP A 193 -6.80 17.85 17.50
N LEU A 194 -7.92 18.40 17.98
CA LEU A 194 -9.04 18.85 17.17
C LEU A 194 -9.08 20.38 17.16
N LEU A 195 -9.09 20.97 15.97
CA LEU A 195 -9.15 22.42 15.76
C LEU A 195 -10.41 22.76 14.96
N SER A 196 -11.01 23.92 15.25
CA SER A 196 -11.92 24.54 14.29
C SER A 196 -11.14 25.09 13.11
N ASP A 197 -11.79 25.27 11.97
CA ASP A 197 -11.16 25.80 10.75
C ASP A 197 -10.47 27.14 11.02
N HIS A 198 -11.13 28.06 11.72
CA HIS A 198 -10.54 29.35 12.12
C HIS A 198 -9.32 29.19 13.04
N ALA A 199 -9.34 28.25 13.99
CA ALA A 199 -8.18 28.02 14.87
C ALA A 199 -7.02 27.38 14.10
N TYR A 200 -7.32 26.49 13.15
CA TYR A 200 -6.35 25.88 12.26
C TYR A 200 -5.65 26.92 11.38
N GLU A 201 -6.41 27.76 10.69
CA GLU A 201 -5.89 28.85 9.85
C GLU A 201 -5.03 29.85 10.64
N SER A 202 -5.42 30.16 11.87
CA SER A 202 -4.64 31.05 12.72
C SER A 202 -3.33 30.40 13.19
N LEU A 203 -3.37 29.14 13.62
CA LEU A 203 -2.19 28.46 14.18
C LEU A 203 -1.18 28.06 13.12
N ILE A 204 -1.61 27.72 11.90
CA ILE A 204 -0.69 27.37 10.81
C ILE A 204 0.14 28.56 10.32
N GLN A 205 -0.32 29.79 10.55
CA GLN A 205 0.40 31.03 10.24
C GLN A 205 1.36 31.46 11.36
N ASP A 206 1.27 30.85 12.55
CA ASP A 206 2.15 31.18 13.65
C ASP A 206 3.60 30.70 13.36
N PRO A 207 4.61 31.59 13.38
CA PRO A 207 5.99 31.22 13.03
C PRO A 207 6.56 30.11 13.90
N SER A 208 6.18 30.04 15.18
CA SER A 208 6.68 28.99 16.09
C SER A 208 6.09 27.62 15.75
N VAL A 209 4.81 27.59 15.36
CA VAL A 209 4.14 26.38 14.88
C VAL A 209 4.75 25.93 13.54
N GLN A 210 4.97 26.85 12.59
CA GLN A 210 5.58 26.53 11.31
C GLN A 210 6.98 25.93 11.47
N GLU A 211 7.80 26.47 12.36
CA GLU A 211 9.14 25.95 12.62
C GLU A 211 9.10 24.51 13.14
N ILE A 212 8.14 24.17 14.00
CA ILE A 212 7.95 22.82 14.51
C ILE A 212 7.42 21.89 13.41
N LEU A 213 6.44 22.34 12.62
CA LEU A 213 5.90 21.56 11.49
C LEU A 213 6.97 21.25 10.44
N GLN A 214 7.87 22.19 10.15
CA GLN A 214 9.02 21.94 9.27
C GLN A 214 9.96 20.87 9.83
N LEU A 215 10.19 20.86 11.15
CA LEU A 215 10.99 19.83 11.80
C LEU A 215 10.28 18.46 11.75
N ILE A 216 8.97 18.43 12.01
CA ILE A 216 8.14 17.22 11.91
C ILE A 216 8.22 16.62 10.50
N ARG A 217 8.14 17.44 9.44
CA ARG A 217 8.25 16.98 8.05
C ARG A 217 9.63 16.46 7.65
N LYS A 218 10.68 16.76 8.42
CA LYS A 218 12.03 16.22 8.24
C LYS A 218 12.24 14.88 8.95
N SER A 219 11.19 14.33 9.57
CA SER A 219 11.29 13.06 10.30
C SER A 219 11.70 11.94 9.37
N ARG A 220 12.82 11.28 9.70
CA ARG A 220 13.29 10.08 9.02
C ARG A 220 12.60 8.83 9.56
N ILE A 221 12.32 8.85 10.85
CA ILE A 221 11.67 7.76 11.58
C ILE A 221 10.36 8.26 12.16
N VAL A 222 9.30 7.49 11.99
CA VAL A 222 8.00 7.72 12.62
C VAL A 222 7.65 6.53 13.49
N ILE A 223 7.27 6.79 14.75
CA ILE A 223 6.76 5.77 15.67
C ILE A 223 5.27 5.98 15.85
N HIS A 224 4.49 4.95 15.54
CA HIS A 224 3.04 5.03 15.47
C HIS A 224 2.35 3.93 16.26
N GLY A 225 1.37 4.31 17.09
CA GLY A 225 0.45 3.37 17.72
C GLY A 225 -0.85 3.25 16.93
N ILE A 226 -1.29 2.04 16.63
CA ILE A 226 -2.55 1.80 15.91
C ILE A 226 -3.73 1.82 16.90
N GLY A 227 -4.77 2.59 16.57
CA GLY A 227 -5.96 2.79 17.38
C GLY A 227 -7.23 2.21 16.75
N ASP A 228 -8.15 1.76 17.59
CA ASP A 228 -9.53 1.46 17.20
C ASP A 228 -10.26 2.76 16.85
N ALA A 229 -10.99 2.79 15.74
CA ALA A 229 -11.67 4.00 15.25
C ALA A 229 -12.61 4.61 16.32
N VAL A 230 -13.48 3.80 16.90
CA VAL A 230 -14.52 4.28 17.82
C VAL A 230 -13.92 4.72 19.15
N GLU A 231 -12.94 3.98 19.69
CA GLU A 231 -12.22 4.40 20.89
C GLU A 231 -11.51 5.73 20.69
N MET A 232 -10.86 5.92 19.53
CA MET A 232 -10.15 7.16 19.21
C MET A 232 -11.10 8.33 19.03
N ALA A 233 -12.25 8.14 18.37
CA ALA A 233 -13.30 9.15 18.24
C ALA A 233 -13.86 9.59 19.61
N ARG A 234 -14.11 8.63 20.51
CA ARG A 234 -14.57 8.91 21.89
C ARG A 234 -13.53 9.66 22.71
N ARG A 235 -12.25 9.29 22.62
CA ARG A 235 -11.15 9.99 23.32
C ARG A 235 -11.05 11.44 22.90
N ARG A 236 -11.28 11.72 21.61
CA ARG A 236 -11.32 13.07 21.05
C ARG A 236 -12.60 13.84 21.34
N LYS A 237 -13.56 13.21 22.02
CA LYS A 237 -14.87 13.78 22.35
C LYS A 237 -15.61 14.29 21.10
N LEU A 238 -15.52 13.54 20.01
CA LEU A 238 -16.28 13.83 18.80
C LEU A 238 -17.79 13.76 19.10
N ALA A 239 -18.56 14.55 18.35
CA ALA A 239 -20.01 14.57 18.49
C ALA A 239 -20.60 13.18 18.17
N PRO A 240 -21.66 12.72 18.87
CA PRO A 240 -22.26 11.41 18.65
C PRO A 240 -22.59 11.14 17.18
N GLU A 241 -23.05 12.16 16.45
CA GLU A 241 -23.44 12.07 15.05
C GLU A 241 -22.24 11.69 14.15
N ILE A 242 -21.04 12.19 14.46
CA ILE A 242 -19.80 11.85 13.74
C ILE A 242 -19.37 10.42 14.06
N ILE A 243 -19.58 9.97 15.30
CA ILE A 243 -19.27 8.59 15.69
C ILE A 243 -20.18 7.61 14.94
N ASP A 244 -21.48 7.93 14.83
CA ASP A 244 -22.44 7.13 14.08
C ASP A 244 -22.08 7.09 12.59
N GLU A 245 -21.72 8.23 11.98
CA GLU A 245 -21.26 8.31 10.59
C GLU A 245 -20.01 7.44 10.34
N LEU A 246 -19.01 7.51 11.24
CA LEU A 246 -17.83 6.66 11.16
C LEU A 246 -18.19 5.17 11.19
N GLN A 247 -19.18 4.78 12.00
CA GLN A 247 -19.64 3.39 12.08
C GLN A 247 -20.41 2.97 10.82
N GLU A 248 -21.28 3.84 10.27
CA GLU A 248 -22.00 3.59 9.03
C GLU A 248 -21.07 3.43 7.83
N GLN A 249 -19.99 4.22 7.79
CA GLN A 249 -18.94 4.12 6.78
C GLN A 249 -17.98 2.94 7.02
N GLY A 250 -18.19 2.16 8.08
CA GLY A 250 -17.42 0.96 8.37
C GLY A 250 -16.01 1.24 8.91
N ALA A 251 -15.76 2.39 9.52
CA ALA A 251 -14.45 2.71 10.09
C ALA A 251 -14.07 1.75 11.23
N VAL A 252 -12.94 1.06 11.08
CA VAL A 252 -12.41 0.09 12.06
C VAL A 252 -11.09 0.53 12.69
N SER A 253 -10.37 1.49 12.10
CA SER A 253 -9.11 2.01 12.66
C SER A 253 -8.95 3.50 12.47
N GLU A 254 -8.15 4.12 13.35
CA GLU A 254 -7.61 5.48 13.14
C GLU A 254 -6.09 5.47 13.16
N SER A 255 -5.50 6.19 12.20
CA SER A 255 -4.08 6.45 12.10
C SER A 255 -3.84 7.84 11.49
N PHE A 256 -2.95 8.63 12.10
CA PHE A 256 -2.60 10.01 11.68
C PHE A 256 -3.76 10.99 11.41
N GLY A 257 -4.91 10.80 12.05
CA GLY A 257 -6.11 11.62 11.85
C GLY A 257 -7.01 11.10 10.72
N TYR A 258 -6.64 9.99 10.09
CA TYR A 258 -7.41 9.29 9.07
C TYR A 258 -8.11 8.09 9.69
N TYR A 259 -9.38 7.91 9.36
CA TYR A 259 -10.16 6.75 9.72
C TYR A 259 -10.30 5.84 8.51
N PHE A 260 -10.10 4.55 8.73
CA PHE A 260 -10.07 3.55 7.66
C PHE A 260 -11.10 2.46 7.88
N ASN A 261 -11.71 1.99 6.80
CA ASN A 261 -12.57 0.80 6.80
C ASN A 261 -11.75 -0.50 6.84
N ASP A 262 -12.43 -1.65 6.88
CA ASP A 262 -11.78 -2.97 6.96
C ASP A 262 -10.89 -3.32 5.76
N GLN A 263 -11.10 -2.67 4.60
CA GLN A 263 -10.26 -2.79 3.41
C GLN A 263 -9.02 -1.89 3.47
N GLY A 264 -8.89 -1.02 4.47
CA GLY A 264 -7.81 -0.05 4.59
C GLY A 264 -8.03 1.20 3.75
N GLU A 265 -9.26 1.49 3.31
CA GLU A 265 -9.62 2.71 2.57
C GLU A 265 -9.94 3.83 3.55
N VAL A 266 -9.52 5.05 3.24
CA VAL A 266 -9.84 6.23 4.06
C VAL A 266 -11.32 6.56 3.88
N VAL A 267 -12.07 6.52 4.98
CA VAL A 267 -13.50 6.88 5.00
C VAL A 267 -13.75 8.24 5.61
N HIS A 268 -12.86 8.70 6.51
CA HIS A 268 -12.99 10.02 7.12
C HIS A 268 -11.60 10.59 7.48
N THR A 269 -11.46 11.91 7.42
CA THR A 269 -10.21 12.62 7.73
C THR A 269 -10.47 13.76 8.70
N MET A 270 -9.63 13.87 9.72
CA MET A 270 -9.65 14.96 10.68
C MET A 270 -8.68 16.07 10.30
N LEU A 271 -9.12 17.31 10.52
CA LEU A 271 -8.27 18.48 10.40
C LEU A 271 -7.36 18.59 11.63
N THR A 272 -6.10 18.15 11.49
CA THR A 272 -5.09 18.18 12.57
C THR A 272 -3.82 18.92 12.12
N LEU A 273 -3.13 19.56 13.07
CA LEU A 273 -1.80 20.16 12.83
C LEU A 273 -0.71 19.15 13.16
N GLY A 274 0.09 18.79 12.15
CA GLY A 274 1.13 17.78 12.29
C GLY A 274 1.55 17.18 10.96
N MET A 275 2.01 15.93 11.03
CA MET A 275 2.24 15.07 9.88
C MET A 275 0.94 14.79 9.15
N ARG A 276 1.00 14.93 7.82
CA ARG A 276 -0.03 14.51 6.89
C ARG A 276 0.31 13.13 6.32
N LEU A 277 -0.63 12.51 5.64
CA LEU A 277 -0.41 11.22 4.95
C LEU A 277 0.80 11.28 4.01
N GLN A 278 0.90 12.34 3.21
CA GLN A 278 2.02 12.56 2.29
C GLN A 278 3.38 12.71 2.97
N ASP A 279 3.41 13.12 4.25
CA ASP A 279 4.66 13.20 5.01
C ASP A 279 5.11 11.80 5.45
N ILE A 280 4.17 10.89 5.68
CA ILE A 280 4.43 9.47 5.98
C ILE A 280 5.00 8.78 4.74
N GLU A 281 4.42 9.04 3.56
CA GLU A 281 4.88 8.50 2.26
C GLU A 281 6.37 8.80 2.00
N ARG A 282 6.86 9.93 2.54
CA ARG A 282 8.23 10.42 2.36
C ARG A 282 9.19 9.98 3.47
N THR A 283 8.67 9.45 4.57
CA THR A 283 9.47 8.98 5.71
C THR A 283 10.21 7.70 5.33
N ASP A 284 11.48 7.55 5.74
CA ASP A 284 12.27 6.36 5.41
C ASP A 284 11.80 5.12 6.17
N VAL A 285 11.45 5.29 7.45
CA VAL A 285 11.06 4.18 8.34
C VAL A 285 9.84 4.55 9.18
N VAL A 286 8.80 3.72 9.10
CA VAL A 286 7.64 3.81 9.99
C VAL A 286 7.58 2.56 10.88
N ILE A 287 7.61 2.76 12.19
CA ILE A 287 7.51 1.71 13.20
C ILE A 287 6.10 1.70 13.77
N GLY A 288 5.27 0.79 13.29
CA GLY A 288 3.94 0.52 13.85
C GLY A 288 4.01 -0.37 15.08
N ILE A 289 3.39 0.04 16.18
CA ILE A 289 3.36 -0.74 17.43
C ILE A 289 1.91 -0.90 17.88
N ALA A 290 1.47 -2.14 17.89
CA ALA A 290 0.10 -2.48 18.25
C ALA A 290 0.04 -3.87 18.86
N GLY A 291 -0.99 -4.09 19.66
CA GLY A 291 -1.27 -5.38 20.28
C GLY A 291 -2.56 -5.27 21.07
N GLY A 292 -3.14 -6.42 21.37
CA GLY A 292 -4.48 -6.50 21.95
C GLY A 292 -5.43 -7.22 21.00
N LYS A 293 -6.25 -8.13 21.53
CA LYS A 293 -7.29 -8.80 20.72
C LYS A 293 -8.27 -7.79 20.12
N SER A 294 -8.63 -6.75 20.88
CA SER A 294 -9.49 -5.65 20.44
C SER A 294 -8.97 -4.93 19.20
N LYS A 295 -7.64 -4.90 19.02
CA LYS A 295 -6.99 -4.15 17.93
C LYS A 295 -6.73 -4.97 16.69
N ALA A 296 -7.08 -6.25 16.65
CA ALA A 296 -6.78 -7.11 15.51
C ALA A 296 -7.34 -6.56 14.19
N ALA A 297 -8.59 -6.11 14.18
CA ALA A 297 -9.23 -5.50 13.01
C ALA A 297 -8.55 -4.17 12.63
N ALA A 298 -8.21 -3.34 13.62
CA ALA A 298 -7.56 -2.07 13.36
C ALA A 298 -6.14 -2.23 12.80
N ILE A 299 -5.38 -3.20 13.32
CA ILE A 299 -4.07 -3.58 12.80
C ILE A 299 -4.20 -4.07 11.37
N HIS A 300 -5.17 -4.94 11.10
CA HIS A 300 -5.41 -5.45 9.75
C HIS A 300 -5.68 -4.31 8.75
N SER A 301 -6.60 -3.42 9.09
CA SER A 301 -6.98 -2.27 8.26
C SER A 301 -5.79 -1.35 7.96
N VAL A 302 -5.04 -0.91 8.98
CA VAL A 302 -3.90 0.00 8.78
C VAL A 302 -2.78 -0.67 7.97
N LEU A 303 -2.56 -1.97 8.14
CA LEU A 303 -1.58 -2.71 7.34
C LEU A 303 -2.03 -2.91 5.87
N ARG A 304 -3.33 -2.83 5.59
CA ARG A 304 -3.87 -2.80 4.23
C ARG A 304 -3.83 -1.42 3.59
N PHE A 305 -3.58 -0.35 4.35
CA PHE A 305 -3.48 1.00 3.81
C PHE A 305 -2.14 1.23 3.05
N GLY A 306 -2.18 2.06 1.99
CA GLY A 306 -1.18 2.28 0.92
C GLY A 306 0.29 2.43 1.30
N ASP A 307 0.55 2.85 2.53
CA ASP A 307 1.74 3.65 2.77
C ASP A 307 2.71 3.07 3.82
N PHE A 308 2.32 2.00 4.50
CA PHE A 308 3.29 1.07 5.08
C PHE A 308 3.94 0.16 4.03
N ARG A 309 3.58 0.34 2.75
CA ARG A 309 3.80 -0.57 1.62
C ARG A 309 4.71 0.02 0.54
N ARG A 310 5.92 0.50 0.88
CA ARG A 310 6.98 0.64 -0.14
C ARG A 310 7.49 -0.75 -0.57
N ALA A 311 6.65 -1.44 -1.33
CA ALA A 311 6.96 -2.44 -2.35
C ALA A 311 5.64 -2.79 -3.05
N ARG A 312 5.21 -1.97 -4.02
CA ARG A 312 4.18 -2.38 -4.98
C ARG A 312 4.81 -3.38 -5.95
N ALA A 313 4.90 -4.63 -5.48
CA ALA A 313 5.04 -5.88 -6.23
C ALA A 313 5.00 -7.04 -5.21
N ALA A 314 3.84 -7.29 -4.60
CA ALA A 314 3.60 -8.46 -3.73
C ALA A 314 2.13 -8.63 -3.32
N ALA A 315 1.25 -7.63 -3.52
CA ALA A 315 -0.16 -7.74 -3.14
C ALA A 315 -0.93 -8.87 -3.86
N GLU A 316 -0.40 -9.36 -4.97
CA GLU A 316 -0.92 -10.54 -5.67
C GLU A 316 -0.42 -11.87 -5.06
N ASN A 317 0.53 -11.86 -4.11
CA ASN A 317 1.22 -13.05 -3.62
C ASN A 317 0.75 -13.47 -2.23
N ILE A 318 -0.25 -12.81 -1.61
CA ILE A 318 -0.75 -13.21 -0.27
C ILE A 318 -2.28 -13.30 -0.16
N ILE A 319 -2.96 -13.49 -1.29
CA ILE A 319 -4.35 -13.91 -1.28
C ILE A 319 -4.33 -15.41 -1.46
N PRO A 320 -4.69 -16.21 -0.43
CA PRO A 320 -5.02 -17.61 -0.64
C PRO A 320 -6.17 -17.68 -1.62
N ASN A 321 -6.11 -18.60 -2.57
CA ASN A 321 -7.12 -18.74 -3.61
C ASN A 321 -8.47 -19.26 -3.08
N THR A 322 -8.68 -19.37 -1.76
CA THR A 322 -9.91 -19.84 -1.13
C THR A 322 -11.13 -19.00 -1.53
N THR A 323 -11.07 -17.68 -1.38
CA THR A 323 -12.19 -16.79 -1.74
C THR A 323 -12.44 -16.78 -3.26
N ALA A 324 -11.38 -16.92 -4.07
CA ALA A 324 -11.50 -17.07 -5.52
C ALA A 324 -12.16 -18.39 -5.91
N ALA A 325 -11.83 -19.51 -5.24
CA ALA A 325 -12.45 -20.82 -5.47
C ALA A 325 -13.94 -20.82 -5.11
N GLU A 326 -14.32 -20.20 -4.00
CA GLU A 326 -15.71 -20.03 -3.58
C GLU A 326 -16.49 -19.22 -4.62
N ARG A 327 -15.96 -18.05 -5.01
CA ARG A 327 -16.61 -17.21 -6.01
C ARG A 327 -16.70 -17.86 -7.39
N LEU A 328 -15.65 -18.58 -7.81
CA LEU A 328 -15.66 -19.33 -9.06
C LEU A 328 -16.68 -20.48 -9.01
N SER A 329 -16.84 -21.14 -7.86
CA SER A 329 -17.86 -22.18 -7.69
C SER A 329 -19.28 -21.63 -7.87
N GLU A 330 -19.56 -20.44 -7.33
CA GLU A 330 -20.84 -19.76 -7.50
C GLU A 330 -21.11 -19.41 -8.97
N LEU A 331 -20.12 -18.83 -9.66
CA LEU A 331 -20.25 -18.39 -11.05
C LEU A 331 -20.41 -19.57 -12.02
N LEU A 332 -19.72 -20.70 -11.77
CA LEU A 332 -19.83 -21.91 -12.59
C LEU A 332 -21.06 -22.76 -12.24
N GLY A 333 -21.69 -22.54 -11.08
CA GLY A 333 -22.73 -23.44 -10.56
C GLY A 333 -22.21 -24.86 -10.29
N LYS A 334 -20.89 -25.03 -10.10
CA LYS A 334 -20.22 -26.31 -9.88
C LYS A 334 -19.20 -26.16 -8.74
N LYS A 335 -19.02 -27.20 -7.94
CA LYS A 335 -18.00 -27.22 -6.89
C LYS A 335 -16.58 -27.12 -7.50
N VAL A 336 -15.84 -26.09 -7.12
CA VAL A 336 -14.40 -25.98 -7.33
C VAL A 336 -13.69 -26.47 -6.08
N VAL A 337 -12.77 -27.43 -6.23
CA VAL A 337 -11.90 -27.87 -5.13
C VAL A 337 -10.70 -26.93 -5.09
N LYS A 338 -10.21 -26.60 -3.89
CA LYS A 338 -9.03 -25.77 -3.70
C LYS A 338 -7.90 -26.60 -3.11
N ALA A 339 -6.71 -26.52 -3.68
CA ALA A 339 -5.49 -27.14 -3.14
C ALA A 339 -4.78 -26.20 -2.16
N ASP A 340 -4.14 -26.75 -1.12
CA ASP A 340 -3.39 -25.96 -0.13
C ASP A 340 -1.98 -25.56 -0.58
N ASP A 341 -1.55 -26.05 -1.74
CA ASP A 341 -0.29 -25.73 -2.38
C ASP A 341 -0.47 -25.70 -3.90
N SER A 342 0.56 -25.28 -4.65
CA SER A 342 0.53 -25.23 -6.12
C SER A 342 1.35 -26.36 -6.76
N VAL A 343 2.20 -27.03 -5.98
CA VAL A 343 3.04 -28.16 -6.40
C VAL A 343 3.15 -29.20 -5.29
N GLY A 344 3.82 -30.32 -5.58
CA GLY A 344 4.14 -31.36 -4.59
C GLY A 344 3.14 -32.51 -4.54
N GLU A 345 3.45 -33.49 -3.68
CA GLU A 345 2.75 -34.79 -3.66
C GLU A 345 1.27 -34.69 -3.27
N THR A 346 0.91 -33.77 -2.37
CA THR A 346 -0.49 -33.53 -1.99
C THR A 346 -1.32 -33.05 -3.18
N VAL A 347 -0.77 -32.14 -3.99
CA VAL A 347 -1.43 -31.62 -5.20
C VAL A 347 -1.57 -32.73 -6.24
N LYS A 348 -0.50 -33.51 -6.47
CA LYS A 348 -0.53 -34.67 -7.37
C LYS A 348 -1.62 -35.69 -6.98
N ALA A 349 -1.76 -35.97 -5.70
CA ALA A 349 -2.81 -36.86 -5.20
C ALA A 349 -4.22 -36.29 -5.47
N GLN A 350 -4.43 -34.99 -5.23
CA GLN A 350 -5.72 -34.34 -5.51
C GLN A 350 -6.07 -34.35 -7.00
N ILE A 351 -5.09 -34.14 -7.89
CA ILE A 351 -5.30 -34.21 -9.35
C ILE A 351 -5.65 -35.63 -9.79
N ALA A 352 -5.01 -36.65 -9.22
CA ALA A 352 -5.31 -38.04 -9.53
C ALA A 352 -6.74 -38.49 -9.17
N GLU A 353 -7.42 -37.74 -8.30
CA GLU A 353 -8.82 -37.98 -7.91
C GLU A 353 -9.84 -37.23 -8.79
N LEU A 354 -9.40 -36.35 -9.70
CA LEU A 354 -10.29 -35.55 -10.56
C LEU A 354 -10.91 -36.40 -11.66
N ASN A 355 -12.19 -36.16 -11.95
CA ASN A 355 -12.87 -36.70 -13.12
C ASN A 355 -12.97 -35.67 -14.24
N ASN A 356 -13.28 -36.13 -15.45
CA ASN A 356 -13.50 -35.23 -16.58
C ASN A 356 -14.56 -34.17 -16.27
N GLY A 357 -14.15 -32.91 -16.40
CA GLY A 357 -14.98 -31.73 -16.15
C GLY A 357 -14.89 -31.18 -14.73
N ASP A 358 -14.20 -31.84 -13.79
CA ASP A 358 -13.92 -31.30 -12.45
C ASP A 358 -12.92 -30.14 -12.51
N VAL A 359 -12.99 -29.26 -11.50
CA VAL A 359 -12.17 -28.05 -11.43
C VAL A 359 -11.42 -28.03 -10.10
N LEU A 360 -10.09 -27.98 -10.19
CA LEU A 360 -9.19 -27.76 -9.07
C LEU A 360 -8.51 -26.40 -9.23
N LEU A 361 -8.65 -25.54 -8.24
CA LEU A 361 -7.89 -24.30 -8.14
C LEU A 361 -6.67 -24.54 -7.25
N LEU A 362 -5.49 -24.43 -7.84
CA LEU A 362 -4.23 -24.48 -7.11
C LEU A 362 -4.09 -23.27 -6.18
N GLU A 363 -3.18 -23.37 -5.21
CA GLU A 363 -2.85 -22.21 -4.39
C GLU A 363 -2.14 -21.12 -5.22
N ASN A 364 -1.97 -19.95 -4.61
CA ASN A 364 -1.25 -18.84 -5.21
C ASN A 364 0.17 -19.23 -5.64
N VAL A 365 0.41 -19.29 -6.95
CA VAL A 365 1.71 -19.69 -7.55
C VAL A 365 2.88 -18.84 -7.07
N ARG A 366 2.63 -17.59 -6.67
CA ARG A 366 3.68 -16.69 -6.18
C ARG A 366 4.03 -16.89 -4.70
N PHE A 367 3.39 -17.83 -4.01
CA PHE A 367 3.94 -18.39 -2.77
C PHE A 367 5.25 -19.15 -2.99
N HIS A 368 5.52 -19.60 -4.22
CA HIS A 368 6.81 -20.15 -4.59
C HIS A 368 7.74 -19.04 -5.06
N ALA A 369 8.84 -18.81 -4.34
CA ALA A 369 9.84 -17.82 -4.70
C ALA A 369 10.50 -18.05 -6.08
N GLY A 370 10.34 -19.24 -6.66
CA GLY A 370 10.77 -19.59 -8.01
C GLY A 370 9.85 -19.05 -9.12
N GLU A 371 8.62 -18.65 -8.81
CA GLU A 371 7.63 -18.22 -9.81
C GLU A 371 8.11 -16.97 -10.56
N GLU A 372 8.41 -15.89 -9.84
CA GLU A 372 8.87 -14.62 -10.43
C GLU A 372 10.27 -14.72 -11.03
N LYS A 373 11.03 -15.76 -10.69
CA LYS A 373 12.38 -16.03 -11.20
C LYS A 373 12.37 -16.92 -12.44
N ASN A 374 11.20 -17.38 -12.86
CA ASN A 374 11.06 -18.38 -13.91
C ASN A 374 11.93 -19.62 -13.64
N ASP A 375 11.88 -20.13 -12.41
CA ASP A 375 12.70 -21.28 -11.99
C ASP A 375 12.34 -22.53 -12.82
N PRO A 376 13.30 -23.10 -13.58
CA PRO A 376 13.04 -24.29 -14.40
C PRO A 376 12.54 -25.49 -13.60
N GLU A 377 12.96 -25.65 -12.35
CA GLU A 377 12.51 -26.78 -11.52
C GLU A 377 11.05 -26.59 -11.09
N LEU A 378 10.63 -25.36 -10.79
CA LEU A 378 9.23 -25.05 -10.49
C LEU A 378 8.35 -25.21 -11.74
N ALA A 379 8.80 -24.72 -12.90
CA ALA A 379 8.11 -24.91 -14.17
C ALA A 379 7.90 -26.40 -14.50
N LYS A 380 8.92 -27.23 -14.23
CA LYS A 380 8.83 -28.69 -14.38
C LYS A 380 7.82 -29.29 -13.41
N GLN A 381 7.80 -28.85 -12.15
CA GLN A 381 6.80 -29.33 -11.19
C GLN A 381 5.37 -28.97 -11.60
N PHE A 382 5.13 -27.79 -12.20
CA PHE A 382 3.83 -27.47 -12.78
C PHE A 382 3.51 -28.34 -14.01
N ALA A 383 4.48 -28.55 -14.90
CA ALA A 383 4.30 -29.36 -16.10
C ALA A 383 3.99 -30.84 -15.78
N GLU A 384 4.51 -31.39 -14.67
CA GLU A 384 4.18 -32.74 -14.21
C GLU A 384 2.70 -32.94 -13.84
N LEU A 385 1.93 -31.86 -13.68
CA LEU A 385 0.52 -31.89 -13.27
C LEU A 385 -0.46 -31.92 -14.43
N ALA A 386 -0.01 -31.74 -15.68
CA ALA A 386 -0.89 -31.52 -16.82
C ALA A 386 -0.31 -32.07 -18.14
N ASP A 387 -1.20 -32.27 -19.12
CA ASP A 387 -0.82 -32.69 -20.48
C ASP A 387 -0.70 -31.51 -21.47
N VAL A 388 -1.38 -30.40 -21.19
CA VAL A 388 -1.47 -29.21 -22.06
C VAL A 388 -1.46 -27.95 -21.19
N PHE A 389 -0.74 -26.92 -21.63
CA PHE A 389 -0.76 -25.59 -21.03
C PHE A 389 -1.68 -24.65 -21.83
N VAL A 390 -2.64 -24.04 -21.16
CA VAL A 390 -3.51 -23.00 -21.72
C VAL A 390 -3.21 -21.69 -21.00
N ASN A 391 -2.66 -20.71 -21.72
CA ASN A 391 -2.45 -19.37 -21.17
C ASN A 391 -3.66 -18.48 -21.51
N ASP A 392 -4.47 -18.18 -20.49
CA ASP A 392 -5.60 -17.26 -20.60
C ASP A 392 -5.39 -15.96 -19.79
N ALA A 393 -4.15 -15.69 -19.38
CA ALA A 393 -3.79 -14.60 -18.47
C ALA A 393 -2.98 -13.50 -19.18
N PHE A 394 -3.61 -12.79 -20.14
CA PHE A 394 -2.95 -11.72 -20.90
C PHE A 394 -2.26 -10.67 -20.02
N GLY A 395 -2.89 -10.27 -18.92
CA GLY A 395 -2.31 -9.30 -17.96
C GLY A 395 -0.99 -9.73 -17.32
N ALA A 396 -0.70 -11.02 -17.25
CA ALA A 396 0.56 -11.54 -16.72
C ALA A 396 1.60 -11.85 -17.81
N ALA A 397 1.21 -11.85 -19.09
CA ALA A 397 2.05 -12.32 -20.19
C ALA A 397 3.26 -11.42 -20.52
N HIS A 398 3.28 -10.18 -20.01
CA HIS A 398 4.45 -9.28 -20.11
C HIS A 398 5.62 -9.72 -19.21
N ARG A 399 5.42 -10.69 -18.31
CA ARG A 399 6.46 -11.20 -17.41
C ARG A 399 6.80 -12.65 -17.76
N ALA A 400 8.09 -12.93 -17.82
CA ALA A 400 8.60 -14.29 -17.93
C ALA A 400 8.65 -14.94 -16.55
N HIS A 401 7.59 -15.64 -16.16
CA HIS A 401 7.49 -16.39 -14.91
C HIS A 401 7.30 -17.88 -15.18
N ALA A 402 7.47 -18.72 -14.15
CA ALA A 402 7.36 -20.17 -14.29
C ALA A 402 5.97 -20.60 -14.78
N SER A 403 4.89 -19.99 -14.26
CA SER A 403 3.51 -20.30 -14.65
C SER A 403 3.03 -19.66 -15.96
N THR A 404 3.72 -18.62 -16.47
CA THR A 404 3.29 -17.86 -17.66
C THR A 404 4.13 -18.14 -18.91
N GLU A 405 5.39 -18.53 -18.72
CA GLU A 405 6.39 -18.68 -19.79
C GLU A 405 7.18 -19.99 -19.64
N GLY A 406 7.71 -20.27 -18.44
CA GLY A 406 8.57 -21.45 -18.21
C GLY A 406 7.88 -22.78 -18.53
N ILE A 407 6.64 -22.96 -18.08
CA ILE A 407 5.83 -24.17 -18.31
C ILE A 407 5.58 -24.44 -19.81
N ALA A 408 5.48 -23.39 -20.63
CA ALA A 408 5.19 -23.50 -22.05
C ALA A 408 6.32 -24.17 -22.86
N HIS A 409 7.54 -24.20 -22.32
CA HIS A 409 8.66 -24.92 -22.94
C HIS A 409 8.61 -26.44 -22.70
N LEU A 410 7.73 -26.90 -21.81
CA LEU A 410 7.66 -28.29 -21.36
C LEU A 410 6.40 -29.01 -21.83
N LEU A 411 5.33 -28.26 -22.16
CA LEU A 411 4.05 -28.78 -22.62
C LEU A 411 3.62 -28.08 -23.92
N PRO A 412 2.74 -28.69 -24.74
CA PRO A 412 2.02 -27.96 -25.78
C PRO A 412 1.31 -26.74 -25.17
N ALA A 413 1.53 -25.56 -25.74
CA ALA A 413 1.15 -24.28 -25.18
C ALA A 413 0.22 -23.51 -26.14
N VAL A 414 -1.01 -23.24 -25.71
CA VAL A 414 -2.04 -22.59 -26.54
C VAL A 414 -2.69 -21.42 -25.79
N SER A 415 -3.29 -20.49 -26.53
CA SER A 415 -4.09 -19.40 -25.95
C SER A 415 -5.45 -19.90 -25.46
N GLY A 416 -5.91 -19.36 -24.33
CA GLY A 416 -7.33 -19.39 -23.98
C GLY A 416 -8.14 -18.32 -24.76
N LEU A 417 -9.44 -18.21 -24.45
CA LEU A 417 -10.37 -17.33 -25.18
C LEU A 417 -10.13 -15.84 -24.88
N LEU A 418 -9.79 -15.48 -23.64
CA LEU A 418 -9.47 -14.11 -23.26
C LEU A 418 -8.17 -13.67 -23.91
N MET A 419 -7.14 -14.53 -23.85
CA MET A 419 -5.86 -14.29 -24.51
C MET A 419 -6.03 -14.14 -26.03
N GLU A 420 -6.76 -15.04 -26.68
CA GLU A 420 -7.06 -14.97 -28.12
C GLU A 420 -7.73 -13.64 -28.47
N LYS A 421 -8.77 -13.24 -27.72
CA LYS A 421 -9.46 -11.96 -27.94
C LYS A 421 -8.54 -10.76 -27.78
N GLU A 422 -7.71 -10.71 -26.73
CA GLU A 422 -6.76 -9.61 -26.51
C GLU A 422 -5.74 -9.51 -27.66
N LEU A 423 -5.18 -10.64 -28.10
CA LEU A 423 -4.22 -10.69 -29.20
C LEU A 423 -4.84 -10.32 -30.55
N GLU A 424 -6.05 -10.78 -30.83
CA GLU A 424 -6.77 -10.42 -32.06
C GLU A 424 -7.06 -8.92 -32.12
N VAL A 425 -7.62 -8.35 -31.04
CA VAL A 425 -8.03 -6.95 -30.98
C VAL A 425 -6.83 -6.02 -31.00
N LEU A 426 -5.88 -6.20 -30.07
CA LEU A 426 -4.70 -5.34 -29.96
C LEU A 426 -3.74 -5.57 -31.13
N GLY A 427 -3.56 -6.83 -31.56
CA GLY A 427 -2.73 -7.17 -32.71
C GLY A 427 -3.24 -6.53 -34.00
N LYS A 428 -4.56 -6.56 -34.24
CA LYS A 428 -5.18 -5.86 -35.37
C LYS A 428 -4.99 -4.34 -35.28
N ALA A 429 -5.16 -3.75 -34.09
CA ALA A 429 -4.99 -2.31 -33.88
C ALA A 429 -3.56 -1.81 -34.16
N ILE A 430 -2.54 -2.63 -33.90
CA ILE A 430 -1.14 -2.25 -34.11
C ILE A 430 -0.68 -2.57 -35.55
N SER A 431 -1.02 -3.75 -36.07
CA SER A 431 -0.50 -4.23 -37.35
C SER A 431 -1.26 -3.67 -38.57
N ASN A 432 -2.57 -3.54 -38.49
CA ASN A 432 -3.42 -3.08 -39.60
C ASN A 432 -4.70 -2.38 -39.07
N PRO A 433 -4.56 -1.20 -38.45
CA PRO A 433 -5.68 -0.47 -37.89
C PRO A 433 -6.64 0.03 -38.96
N GLU A 434 -7.94 0.06 -38.63
CA GLU A 434 -8.93 0.78 -39.41
C GLU A 434 -8.73 2.29 -39.26
N ARG A 435 -8.86 3.04 -40.36
CA ARG A 435 -8.53 4.46 -40.42
C ARG A 435 -9.75 5.34 -40.70
N PRO A 436 -9.87 6.53 -40.08
CA PRO A 436 -8.85 7.17 -39.23
C PRO A 436 -8.67 6.50 -37.86
N PHE A 437 -7.42 6.25 -37.48
CA PHE A 437 -7.06 5.69 -36.17
C PHE A 437 -6.68 6.83 -35.21
N THR A 438 -7.41 6.94 -34.11
CA THR A 438 -7.14 7.90 -33.02
C THR A 438 -6.62 7.20 -31.77
N ALA A 439 -5.46 7.63 -31.29
CA ALA A 439 -4.91 7.24 -29.99
C ALA A 439 -5.13 8.37 -28.98
N ILE A 440 -5.67 8.05 -27.80
CA ILE A 440 -5.90 8.99 -26.69
C ILE A 440 -5.00 8.59 -25.53
N ILE A 441 -4.11 9.49 -25.11
CA ILE A 441 -3.11 9.22 -24.08
C ILE A 441 -3.26 10.25 -22.96
N GLY A 442 -3.61 9.77 -21.78
CA GLY A 442 -3.83 10.57 -20.57
C GLY A 442 -3.05 10.04 -19.35
N GLY A 443 -3.47 10.47 -18.17
CA GLY A 443 -2.81 10.16 -16.90
C GLY A 443 -1.85 11.26 -16.42
N SER A 444 -1.09 10.97 -15.37
CA SER A 444 -0.35 11.99 -14.62
C SER A 444 1.08 12.24 -15.13
N LYS A 445 1.82 11.20 -15.55
CA LYS A 445 3.27 11.31 -15.81
C LYS A 445 3.65 10.99 -17.24
N VAL A 446 4.42 11.89 -17.88
CA VAL A 446 4.99 11.67 -19.22
C VAL A 446 5.95 10.48 -19.23
N LYS A 447 6.79 10.33 -18.21
CA LYS A 447 7.82 9.28 -18.12
C LYS A 447 7.27 7.88 -18.41
N ASP A 448 6.06 7.59 -17.92
CA ASP A 448 5.45 6.26 -18.01
C ASP A 448 4.75 6.02 -19.37
N LYS A 449 4.75 7.02 -20.26
CA LYS A 449 4.03 7.01 -21.55
C LYS A 449 4.91 7.32 -22.76
N ILE A 450 6.22 7.51 -22.58
CA ILE A 450 7.15 7.89 -23.66
C ILE A 450 7.12 6.86 -24.79
N ASP A 451 7.34 5.57 -24.47
CA ASP A 451 7.41 4.50 -25.48
C ASP A 451 6.06 4.35 -26.21
N VAL A 452 4.95 4.51 -25.49
CA VAL A 452 3.59 4.42 -26.01
C VAL A 452 3.31 5.56 -26.99
N ILE A 453 3.62 6.80 -26.61
CA ILE A 453 3.47 7.97 -27.49
C ILE A 453 4.35 7.81 -28.72
N ASP A 454 5.61 7.37 -28.55
CA ASP A 454 6.53 7.20 -29.65
C ASP A 454 6.04 6.20 -30.69
N ASN A 455 5.55 5.03 -30.23
CA ASN A 455 5.02 3.99 -31.09
C ASN A 455 3.71 4.40 -31.75
N LEU A 456 2.76 4.94 -30.98
CA LEU A 456 1.45 5.35 -31.52
C LEU A 456 1.57 6.51 -32.52
N LEU A 457 2.56 7.41 -32.37
CA LEU A 457 2.87 8.42 -33.40
C LEU A 457 3.28 7.82 -34.75
N ASN A 458 3.87 6.62 -34.76
CA ASN A 458 4.21 5.94 -36.01
C ASN A 458 2.98 5.34 -36.69
N ILE A 459 1.93 5.00 -35.94
CA ILE A 459 0.82 4.15 -36.40
C ILE A 459 -0.50 4.94 -36.54
N ALA A 460 -0.87 5.72 -35.54
CA ALA A 460 -2.13 6.48 -35.50
C ALA A 460 -2.15 7.64 -36.53
N ASP A 461 -3.35 8.05 -36.93
CA ASP A 461 -3.58 9.25 -37.74
C ASP A 461 -3.72 10.48 -36.83
N ASN A 462 -4.40 10.29 -35.70
CA ASN A 462 -4.62 11.30 -34.66
C ASN A 462 -4.04 10.81 -33.33
N VAL A 463 -3.32 11.67 -32.63
CA VAL A 463 -2.85 11.43 -31.27
C VAL A 463 -3.36 12.56 -30.39
N ILE A 464 -4.18 12.22 -29.40
CA ILE A 464 -4.79 13.12 -28.43
C ILE A 464 -4.06 12.98 -27.10
N ILE A 465 -3.66 14.09 -26.51
CA ILE A 465 -2.98 14.15 -25.20
C ILE A 465 -3.88 14.81 -24.16
N GLY A 466 -3.98 14.25 -22.97
CA GLY A 466 -4.71 14.84 -21.84
C GLY A 466 -4.09 14.50 -20.49
N GLY A 467 -4.77 14.85 -19.40
CA GLY A 467 -4.28 14.60 -18.04
C GLY A 467 -3.07 15.45 -17.66
N GLY A 468 -2.48 15.12 -16.52
CA GLY A 468 -1.31 15.81 -15.95
C GLY A 468 -0.08 15.81 -16.86
N LEU A 469 0.05 14.83 -17.75
CA LEU A 469 1.19 14.78 -18.67
C LEU A 469 1.20 15.95 -19.67
N THR A 470 0.05 16.56 -19.94
CA THR A 470 -0.10 17.72 -20.83
C THR A 470 0.77 18.90 -20.41
N TYR A 471 0.87 19.17 -19.10
CA TYR A 471 1.54 20.38 -18.62
C TYR A 471 3.05 20.37 -18.88
N THR A 472 3.65 19.19 -19.04
CA THR A 472 5.03 19.07 -19.48
C THR A 472 5.20 19.52 -20.94
N PHE A 473 4.23 19.24 -21.83
CA PHE A 473 4.23 19.76 -23.20
C PHE A 473 4.09 21.28 -23.22
N PHE A 474 3.15 21.83 -22.44
CA PHE A 474 2.95 23.28 -22.34
C PHE A 474 4.19 23.99 -21.79
N LYS A 475 4.80 23.46 -20.73
CA LYS A 475 6.04 24.01 -20.18
C LYS A 475 7.17 23.99 -21.21
N ALA A 476 7.28 22.91 -21.98
CA ALA A 476 8.30 22.79 -23.02
C ALA A 476 8.07 23.76 -24.20
N GLN A 477 6.82 24.10 -24.50
CA GLN A 477 6.45 25.14 -25.47
C GLN A 477 6.61 26.59 -24.93
N GLY A 478 6.95 26.74 -23.64
CA GLY A 478 7.19 28.04 -23.01
C GLY A 478 5.98 28.68 -22.34
N HIS A 479 4.88 27.95 -22.17
CA HIS A 479 3.70 28.44 -21.45
C HIS A 479 3.90 28.38 -19.93
N GLU A 480 3.22 29.27 -19.21
CA GLU A 480 3.10 29.19 -17.75
C GLU A 480 2.10 28.10 -17.37
N ILE A 481 2.43 27.30 -16.35
CA ILE A 481 1.61 26.17 -15.91
C ILE A 481 1.24 26.25 -14.43
N GLY A 482 1.65 27.31 -13.72
CA GLY A 482 1.39 27.46 -12.30
C GLY A 482 1.97 26.30 -11.49
N GLN A 483 1.14 25.70 -10.63
CA GLN A 483 1.50 24.55 -9.78
C GLN A 483 1.18 23.20 -10.43
N SER A 484 0.81 23.16 -11.71
CA SER A 484 0.45 21.94 -12.41
C SER A 484 1.60 20.92 -12.46
N LEU A 485 1.25 19.63 -12.55
CA LEU A 485 2.21 18.53 -12.53
C LEU A 485 3.25 18.63 -13.67
N LEU A 486 4.53 18.58 -13.31
CA LEU A 486 5.64 18.77 -14.24
C LEU A 486 6.70 17.68 -14.09
N ASP A 487 7.18 17.16 -15.22
CA ASP A 487 8.42 16.39 -15.29
C ASP A 487 9.48 17.20 -16.06
N ASP A 488 10.24 18.02 -15.32
CA ASP A 488 11.30 18.87 -15.89
C ASP A 488 12.36 18.09 -16.68
N SER A 489 12.55 16.79 -16.38
CA SER A 489 13.54 15.97 -17.06
C SER A 489 13.12 15.56 -18.48
N LYS A 490 11.86 15.82 -18.88
CA LYS A 490 11.26 15.34 -20.13
C LYS A 490 10.81 16.44 -21.09
N LEU A 491 11.18 17.69 -20.85
CA LEU A 491 10.82 18.82 -21.72
C LEU A 491 11.29 18.62 -23.17
N ASP A 492 12.56 18.25 -23.37
CA ASP A 492 13.11 18.01 -24.71
C ASP A 492 12.42 16.85 -25.43
N VAL A 493 12.04 15.81 -24.67
CA VAL A 493 11.30 14.65 -25.20
C VAL A 493 9.91 15.06 -25.65
N ALA A 494 9.20 15.85 -24.84
CA ALA A 494 7.87 16.36 -25.17
C ALA A 494 7.87 17.22 -26.45
N LEU A 495 8.85 18.13 -26.60
CA LEU A 495 9.04 18.88 -27.85
C LEU A 495 9.37 17.96 -29.03
N GLY A 496 10.21 16.96 -28.81
CA GLY A 496 10.56 15.95 -29.80
C GLY A 496 9.33 15.25 -30.38
N PHE A 497 8.33 14.94 -29.56
CA PHE A 497 7.08 14.34 -30.03
C PHE A 497 6.24 15.27 -30.91
N ILE A 498 6.14 16.55 -30.55
CA ILE A 498 5.44 17.55 -31.38
C ILE A 498 6.09 17.65 -32.76
N GLU A 499 7.43 17.72 -32.81
CA GLU A 499 8.16 17.80 -34.07
C GLU A 499 8.10 16.49 -34.88
N LYS A 500 8.15 15.33 -34.20
CA LYS A 500 7.95 14.02 -34.82
C LYS A 500 6.56 13.93 -35.47
N ALA A 501 5.50 14.36 -34.78
CA ALA A 501 4.15 14.35 -35.31
C ALA A 501 4.04 15.21 -36.59
N LYS A 502 4.59 16.43 -36.58
CA LYS A 502 4.65 17.30 -37.76
C LYS A 502 5.39 16.65 -38.93
N LYS A 503 6.57 16.06 -38.65
CA LYS A 503 7.39 15.39 -39.67
C LYS A 503 6.68 14.19 -40.30
N LEU A 504 5.92 13.44 -39.50
CA LEU A 504 5.15 12.28 -39.94
C LEU A 504 3.77 12.65 -40.52
N GLY A 505 3.39 13.93 -40.53
CA GLY A 505 2.09 14.39 -41.01
C GLY A 505 0.92 13.89 -40.16
N LYS A 506 1.14 13.66 -38.86
CA LYS A 506 0.12 13.20 -37.92
C LYS A 506 -0.58 14.37 -37.24
N ASN A 507 -1.87 14.21 -36.94
CA ASN A 507 -2.60 15.20 -36.18
C ASN A 507 -2.31 14.99 -34.69
N PHE A 508 -1.67 15.97 -34.05
CA PHE A 508 -1.32 15.92 -32.64
C PHE A 508 -2.11 16.98 -31.86
N TYR A 509 -3.01 16.51 -30.99
CA TYR A 509 -3.93 17.36 -30.26
C TYR A 509 -3.48 17.51 -28.81
N LEU A 510 -3.21 18.74 -28.43
CA LEU A 510 -3.05 19.17 -27.05
C LEU A 510 -4.27 20.01 -26.65
N PRO A 511 -4.62 20.08 -25.35
CA PRO A 511 -5.71 20.90 -24.87
C PRO A 511 -5.54 22.38 -25.25
N VAL A 512 -6.65 23.06 -25.50
CA VAL A 512 -6.70 24.49 -25.84
C VAL A 512 -7.26 25.35 -24.70
N ASP A 513 -7.92 24.70 -23.74
CA ASP A 513 -8.41 25.27 -22.50
C ASP A 513 -8.35 24.21 -21.38
N ILE A 514 -8.19 24.67 -20.15
CA ILE A 514 -7.91 23.86 -18.97
C ILE A 514 -8.85 24.30 -17.84
N VAL A 515 -9.35 23.34 -17.07
CA VAL A 515 -9.92 23.59 -15.76
C VAL A 515 -8.77 23.67 -14.77
N VAL A 516 -8.62 24.84 -14.14
CA VAL A 516 -7.63 25.05 -13.09
C VAL A 516 -8.32 25.18 -11.74
N SER A 517 -7.60 24.80 -10.68
CA SER A 517 -8.07 24.78 -9.30
C SER A 517 -7.09 25.50 -8.37
N ASP A 518 -7.59 26.14 -7.32
CA ASP A 518 -6.77 26.74 -6.25
C ASP A 518 -6.40 25.75 -5.13
N ASP A 519 -7.03 24.58 -5.12
CA ASP A 519 -6.79 23.49 -4.17
C ASP A 519 -7.09 22.11 -4.80
N PHE A 520 -6.53 21.05 -4.24
CA PHE A 520 -6.72 19.67 -4.69
C PHE A 520 -7.81 18.98 -3.86
N SER A 521 -9.04 19.50 -3.94
CA SER A 521 -10.18 18.98 -3.18
C SER A 521 -11.51 19.14 -3.92
N ALA A 522 -12.53 18.40 -3.49
CA ALA A 522 -13.87 18.49 -4.07
C ALA A 522 -14.56 19.85 -3.83
N SER A 523 -14.06 20.64 -2.87
CA SER A 523 -14.55 21.98 -2.52
C SER A 523 -13.73 23.12 -3.13
N ALA A 524 -12.72 22.81 -3.93
CA ALA A 524 -11.83 23.81 -4.49
C ALA A 524 -12.57 24.76 -5.45
N ASN A 525 -12.11 26.01 -5.53
CA ASN A 525 -12.60 26.93 -6.53
C ASN A 525 -12.02 26.54 -7.87
N THR A 526 -12.87 26.45 -8.89
CA THR A 526 -12.45 26.11 -10.25
C THR A 526 -12.72 27.25 -11.21
N GLN A 527 -11.86 27.39 -12.21
CA GLN A 527 -12.07 28.30 -13.33
C GLN A 527 -11.58 27.65 -14.63
N ILE A 528 -12.13 28.09 -15.75
CA ILE A 528 -11.72 27.65 -17.08
C ILE A 528 -10.85 28.74 -17.68
N VAL A 529 -9.63 28.39 -18.08
CA VAL A 529 -8.66 29.31 -18.67
C VAL A 529 -8.14 28.75 -19.99
N GLY A 530 -7.66 29.63 -20.88
CA GLY A 530 -6.84 29.19 -22.02
C GLY A 530 -5.46 28.73 -21.56
N ILE A 531 -4.69 28.10 -22.46
CA ILE A 531 -3.34 27.60 -22.14
C ILE A 531 -2.37 28.67 -21.61
N ASP A 532 -2.52 29.93 -22.04
CA ASP A 532 -1.72 31.08 -21.59
C ASP A 532 -2.27 31.76 -20.32
N GLY A 533 -3.36 31.22 -19.76
CA GLY A 533 -4.12 31.84 -18.69
C GLY A 533 -4.03 31.14 -17.34
N ILE A 534 -3.16 30.12 -17.19
CA ILE A 534 -3.02 29.38 -15.93
C ILE A 534 -2.36 30.29 -14.88
N PRO A 535 -3.05 30.64 -13.77
CA PRO A 535 -2.46 31.46 -12.71
C PRO A 535 -1.28 30.76 -12.03
N ALA A 536 -0.30 31.54 -11.57
CA ALA A 536 0.94 31.01 -10.99
C ALA A 536 0.72 30.17 -9.72
N ASP A 537 -0.33 30.47 -8.97
CA ASP A 537 -0.72 29.84 -7.71
C ASP A 537 -1.78 28.75 -7.87
N TRP A 538 -2.25 28.48 -9.09
CA TRP A 538 -3.26 27.47 -9.39
C TRP A 538 -2.64 26.29 -10.15
N GLU A 539 -3.31 25.14 -10.12
CA GLU A 539 -2.92 23.95 -10.88
C GLU A 539 -4.01 23.52 -11.86
N GLY A 540 -3.61 22.99 -13.01
CA GLY A 540 -4.50 22.37 -13.97
C GLY A 540 -4.89 20.96 -13.52
N VAL A 541 -6.20 20.70 -13.49
CA VAL A 541 -6.77 19.47 -12.91
C VAL A 541 -7.61 18.64 -13.90
N ASP A 542 -8.08 19.26 -14.99
CA ASP A 542 -8.88 18.61 -16.03
C ASP A 542 -8.86 19.43 -17.34
N ILE A 543 -9.25 18.81 -18.46
CA ILE A 543 -9.39 19.53 -19.75
C ILE A 543 -10.64 20.41 -19.76
N GLY A 544 -10.55 21.59 -20.37
CA GLY A 544 -11.67 22.53 -20.48
C GLY A 544 -12.71 22.14 -21.54
N PRO A 545 -13.91 22.76 -21.51
CA PRO A 545 -15.03 22.39 -22.38
C PRO A 545 -14.75 22.55 -23.88
N LYS A 546 -13.89 23.49 -24.32
CA LYS A 546 -13.54 23.61 -25.75
C LYS A 546 -12.69 22.41 -26.18
N THR A 547 -11.74 22.01 -25.34
CA THR A 547 -10.90 20.84 -25.58
C THR A 547 -11.75 19.58 -25.66
N ARG A 548 -12.70 19.39 -24.74
CA ARG A 548 -13.59 18.23 -24.77
C ARG A 548 -14.41 18.15 -26.05
N ALA A 549 -14.97 19.26 -26.50
CA ALA A 549 -15.70 19.32 -27.78
C ALA A 549 -14.80 18.97 -28.98
N ILE A 550 -13.55 19.45 -29.00
CA ILE A 550 -12.58 19.09 -30.05
C ILE A 550 -12.28 17.59 -30.00
N TYR A 551 -12.03 17.03 -28.81
CA TYR A 551 -11.67 15.63 -28.66
C TYR A 551 -12.84 14.72 -29.05
N ALA A 552 -14.06 15.05 -28.62
CA ALA A 552 -15.27 14.33 -29.01
C ALA A 552 -15.48 14.31 -30.53
N GLU A 553 -15.25 15.42 -31.23
CA GLU A 553 -15.38 15.48 -32.69
C GLU A 553 -14.31 14.63 -33.40
N VAL A 554 -13.07 14.61 -32.90
CA VAL A 554 -12.01 13.74 -33.44
C VAL A 554 -12.37 12.26 -33.25
N ILE A 555 -12.84 11.89 -32.04
CA ILE A 555 -13.28 10.52 -31.70
C ILE A 555 -14.43 10.08 -32.61
N LYS A 556 -15.43 10.92 -32.79
CA LYS A 556 -16.60 10.66 -33.64
C LYS A 556 -16.24 10.41 -35.11
N ASN A 557 -15.23 11.11 -35.62
CA ASN A 557 -14.77 10.97 -37.00
C ASN A 557 -13.72 9.87 -37.20
N SER A 558 -13.45 9.06 -36.17
CA SER A 558 -12.51 7.93 -36.22
C SER A 558 -13.20 6.63 -36.68
N LYS A 559 -12.41 5.65 -37.10
CA LYS A 559 -12.85 4.25 -37.31
C LYS A 559 -12.29 3.30 -36.27
N LEU A 560 -11.16 3.66 -35.66
CA LEU A 560 -10.58 2.99 -34.50
C LEU A 560 -10.18 4.03 -33.46
N VAL A 561 -10.50 3.79 -32.20
CA VAL A 561 -10.09 4.62 -31.07
C VAL A 561 -9.44 3.74 -30.01
N VAL A 562 -8.22 4.07 -29.61
CA VAL A 562 -7.52 3.43 -28.49
C VAL A 562 -7.35 4.47 -27.39
N TRP A 563 -7.91 4.23 -26.22
CA TRP A 563 -7.85 5.15 -25.08
C TRP A 563 -7.07 4.58 -23.91
N ASN A 564 -6.01 5.28 -23.49
CA ASN A 564 -5.19 4.93 -22.34
C ASN A 564 -4.88 6.15 -21.44
N GLY A 565 -5.50 6.20 -20.27
CA GLY A 565 -5.28 7.21 -19.24
C GLY A 565 -6.35 8.32 -19.21
N PRO A 566 -6.79 8.78 -18.01
CA PRO A 566 -7.84 9.80 -17.87
C PRO A 566 -7.37 11.20 -18.27
N MET A 567 -8.33 12.11 -18.49
CA MET A 567 -8.07 13.50 -18.92
C MET A 567 -7.87 14.47 -17.75
N GLY A 568 -8.23 14.04 -16.54
CA GLY A 568 -8.14 14.80 -15.29
C GLY A 568 -8.19 13.86 -14.09
N VAL A 569 -8.25 14.41 -12.88
CA VAL A 569 -8.31 13.65 -11.62
C VAL A 569 -9.75 13.18 -11.36
N PHE A 570 -10.20 12.23 -12.17
CA PHE A 570 -11.61 11.85 -12.28
C PHE A 570 -12.22 11.28 -11.00
N GLU A 571 -11.40 10.90 -10.01
CA GLU A 571 -11.79 10.51 -8.68
C GLU A 571 -12.52 11.65 -7.95
N ILE A 572 -12.14 12.90 -8.19
CA ILE A 572 -12.71 14.10 -7.58
C ILE A 572 -13.71 14.73 -8.56
N GLU A 573 -14.96 14.90 -8.14
CA GLU A 573 -16.06 15.18 -9.06
C GLU A 573 -15.90 16.46 -9.91
N PRO A 574 -15.47 17.63 -9.36
CA PRO A 574 -15.26 18.82 -10.19
C PRO A 574 -14.21 18.62 -11.30
N PHE A 575 -13.31 17.64 -11.16
CA PHE A 575 -12.20 17.35 -12.06
C PHE A 575 -12.47 16.13 -12.98
N SER A 576 -13.69 15.59 -12.95
CA SER A 576 -14.04 14.36 -13.66
C SER A 576 -14.63 14.57 -15.06
N ASN A 577 -15.06 15.79 -15.36
CA ASN A 577 -15.90 16.07 -16.52
C ASN A 577 -15.19 15.84 -17.86
N GLY A 578 -13.90 16.15 -17.99
CA GLY A 578 -13.14 15.88 -19.21
C GLY A 578 -12.93 14.40 -19.46
N THR A 579 -12.69 13.62 -18.41
CA THR A 579 -12.60 12.15 -18.52
C THR A 579 -13.96 11.55 -18.88
N ARG A 580 -15.04 12.08 -18.29
CA ARG A 580 -16.42 11.67 -18.58
C ARG A 580 -16.78 11.94 -20.05
N GLU A 581 -16.55 13.15 -20.55
CA GLU A 581 -16.91 13.51 -21.93
C GLU A 581 -16.11 12.70 -22.97
N VAL A 582 -14.83 12.39 -22.70
CA VAL A 582 -14.06 11.47 -23.56
C VAL A 582 -14.63 10.05 -23.51
N ALA A 583 -15.00 9.55 -22.33
CA ALA A 583 -15.63 8.24 -22.19
C ALA A 583 -16.99 8.19 -22.93
N GLU A 584 -17.81 9.23 -22.81
CA GLU A 584 -19.10 9.36 -23.51
C GLU A 584 -18.90 9.39 -25.03
N ALA A 585 -17.92 10.17 -25.53
CA ALA A 585 -17.61 10.20 -26.95
C ALA A 585 -17.15 8.83 -27.49
N CYS A 586 -16.35 8.08 -26.71
CA CYS A 586 -15.98 6.70 -27.05
C CYS A 586 -17.19 5.75 -27.02
N ALA A 587 -18.14 5.94 -26.10
CA ALA A 587 -19.32 5.10 -25.99
C ALA A 587 -20.40 5.39 -27.06
N GLU A 588 -20.36 6.56 -27.70
CA GLU A 588 -21.38 7.01 -28.68
C GLU A 588 -20.88 7.00 -30.13
N THR A 589 -19.58 6.81 -30.35
CA THR A 589 -19.00 6.79 -31.71
C THR A 589 -19.33 5.50 -32.46
N GLU A 590 -19.31 5.56 -33.80
CA GLU A 590 -19.37 4.37 -34.67
C GLU A 590 -17.99 3.71 -34.84
N ALA A 591 -16.93 4.32 -34.30
CA ALA A 591 -15.59 3.76 -34.30
C ALA A 591 -15.51 2.53 -33.39
N TYR A 592 -14.67 1.57 -33.75
CA TYR A 592 -14.31 0.49 -32.83
C TYR A 592 -13.46 1.05 -31.69
N THR A 593 -13.85 0.81 -30.45
CA THR A 593 -13.25 1.41 -29.25
C THR A 593 -12.52 0.39 -28.38
N ILE A 594 -11.25 0.70 -28.09
CA ILE A 594 -10.38 -0.11 -27.25
C ILE A 594 -9.97 0.72 -26.03
N ILE A 595 -10.38 0.28 -24.85
CA ILE A 595 -9.99 0.90 -23.58
C ILE A 595 -8.82 0.10 -23.00
N GLY A 596 -7.67 0.75 -22.87
CA GLY A 596 -6.47 0.16 -22.27
C GLY A 596 -6.10 0.85 -20.96
N GLY A 597 -5.59 0.07 -20.01
CA GLY A 597 -5.12 0.58 -18.71
C GLY A 597 -6.21 0.65 -17.63
N GLY A 598 -5.81 0.33 -16.39
CA GLY A 598 -6.75 0.18 -15.27
C GLY A 598 -7.57 1.43 -14.95
N ASP A 599 -6.96 2.62 -15.01
CA ASP A 599 -7.66 3.87 -14.67
C ASP A 599 -8.73 4.23 -15.71
N SER A 600 -8.49 3.94 -16.99
CA SER A 600 -9.50 4.17 -18.05
C SER A 600 -10.64 3.16 -17.98
N ALA A 601 -10.35 1.90 -17.67
CA ALA A 601 -11.39 0.91 -17.38
C ALA A 601 -12.23 1.33 -16.16
N ALA A 602 -11.59 1.76 -15.08
CA ALA A 602 -12.26 2.26 -13.88
C ALA A 602 -13.11 3.52 -14.16
N ALA A 603 -12.66 4.42 -15.02
CA ALA A 603 -13.45 5.57 -15.46
C ALA A 603 -14.69 5.15 -16.24
N ALA A 604 -14.56 4.21 -17.20
CA ALA A 604 -15.70 3.69 -17.96
C ALA A 604 -16.75 3.02 -17.05
N GLU A 605 -16.30 2.26 -16.04
CA GLU A 605 -17.16 1.66 -15.02
C GLU A 605 -17.85 2.71 -14.14
N LYS A 606 -17.08 3.67 -13.61
CA LYS A 606 -17.61 4.76 -12.76
C LYS A 606 -18.74 5.53 -13.46
N PHE A 607 -18.60 5.78 -14.75
CA PHE A 607 -19.59 6.48 -15.57
C PHE A 607 -20.66 5.57 -16.18
N LYS A 608 -20.63 4.25 -15.89
CA LYS A 608 -21.59 3.24 -16.39
C LYS A 608 -21.64 3.17 -17.92
N LEU A 609 -20.47 3.24 -18.55
CA LEU A 609 -20.28 3.21 -20.00
C LEU A 609 -19.53 1.95 -20.45
N ALA A 610 -19.09 1.08 -19.53
CA ALA A 610 -18.30 -0.10 -19.85
C ALA A 610 -18.97 -1.01 -20.90
N ASP A 611 -20.27 -1.26 -20.76
CA ASP A 611 -21.06 -2.10 -21.68
C ASP A 611 -21.20 -1.51 -23.11
N LYS A 612 -20.83 -0.25 -23.31
CA LYS A 612 -20.90 0.44 -24.61
C LYS A 612 -19.56 0.46 -25.34
N MET A 613 -18.48 0.01 -24.70
CA MET A 613 -17.16 -0.08 -25.33
C MET A 613 -17.02 -1.41 -26.05
N ASP A 614 -16.37 -1.43 -27.22
CA ASP A 614 -16.22 -2.69 -27.99
C ASP A 614 -15.23 -3.65 -27.31
N HIS A 615 -14.16 -3.12 -26.73
CA HIS A 615 -13.18 -3.89 -25.98
C HIS A 615 -12.59 -3.10 -24.81
N ILE A 616 -12.70 -3.65 -23.61
CA ILE A 616 -11.98 -3.16 -22.42
C ILE A 616 -10.91 -4.19 -22.09
N SER A 617 -9.65 -3.80 -22.25
CA SER A 617 -8.53 -4.69 -21.99
C SER A 617 -8.37 -4.90 -20.49
N THR A 618 -8.25 -6.18 -20.11
CA THR A 618 -7.95 -6.60 -18.74
C THR A 618 -6.44 -6.71 -18.50
N GLY A 619 -5.63 -6.40 -19.52
CA GLY A 619 -4.19 -6.60 -19.54
C GLY A 619 -3.39 -5.62 -18.68
N GLY A 620 -3.96 -4.50 -18.24
CA GLY A 620 -3.25 -3.50 -17.44
C GLY A 620 -1.91 -3.10 -18.08
N GLY A 621 -0.79 -3.37 -17.38
CA GLY A 621 0.57 -3.13 -17.90
C GLY A 621 0.91 -3.93 -19.17
N ALA A 622 0.41 -5.15 -19.34
CA ALA A 622 0.65 -5.96 -20.54
C ALA A 622 0.04 -5.30 -21.79
N SER A 623 -1.15 -4.73 -21.67
CA SER A 623 -1.78 -3.99 -22.77
C SER A 623 -0.94 -2.77 -23.18
N LEU A 624 -0.32 -2.11 -22.20
CA LEU A 624 0.55 -0.95 -22.44
C LEU A 624 1.83 -1.37 -23.17
N GLU A 625 2.54 -2.38 -22.65
CA GLU A 625 3.77 -2.88 -23.28
C GLU A 625 3.51 -3.43 -24.69
N PHE A 626 2.35 -4.08 -24.90
CA PHE A 626 1.94 -4.51 -26.23
C PHE A 626 1.73 -3.29 -27.16
N MET A 627 1.06 -2.24 -26.70
CA MET A 627 0.89 -0.97 -27.42
C MET A 627 2.19 -0.20 -27.65
N GLU A 628 3.24 -0.44 -26.86
CA GLU A 628 4.61 0.06 -27.09
C GLU A 628 5.31 -0.70 -28.23
N GLY A 629 4.72 -1.81 -28.71
CA GLY A 629 5.33 -2.71 -29.67
C GLY A 629 6.33 -3.68 -29.05
N LYS A 630 6.31 -3.84 -27.71
CA LYS A 630 7.17 -4.81 -27.02
C LYS A 630 6.65 -6.23 -27.23
N VAL A 631 7.60 -7.15 -27.23
CA VAL A 631 7.33 -8.58 -27.32
C VAL A 631 7.01 -9.10 -25.93
N LEU A 632 5.82 -9.67 -25.74
CA LEU A 632 5.36 -10.23 -24.46
C LEU A 632 5.87 -11.68 -24.31
N PRO A 633 6.70 -12.02 -23.31
CA PRO A 633 7.27 -13.36 -23.16
C PRO A 633 6.23 -14.48 -23.13
N GLY A 634 5.15 -14.31 -22.36
CA GLY A 634 4.09 -15.32 -22.24
C GLY A 634 3.21 -15.48 -23.49
N VAL A 635 3.30 -14.55 -24.45
CA VAL A 635 2.65 -14.67 -25.78
C VAL A 635 3.56 -15.41 -26.74
N VAL A 636 4.85 -15.06 -26.77
CA VAL A 636 5.85 -15.73 -27.63
C VAL A 636 6.00 -17.21 -27.29
N ALA A 637 5.80 -17.57 -26.03
CA ALA A 637 5.89 -18.95 -25.61
C ALA A 637 4.75 -19.85 -26.13
N LEU A 638 3.69 -19.28 -26.70
CA LEU A 638 2.58 -20.04 -27.29
C LEU A 638 2.98 -20.62 -28.66
N ASN A 639 2.40 -21.76 -29.02
CA ASN A 639 2.64 -22.39 -30.31
C ASN A 639 1.92 -21.65 -31.45
N ASP A 640 2.61 -21.51 -32.59
CA ASP A 640 2.01 -21.02 -33.82
C ASP A 640 0.92 -21.98 -34.33
N LYS A 641 -0.13 -21.40 -34.92
CA LYS A 641 -1.31 -22.12 -35.41
C LYS A 641 -1.08 -22.85 -36.74
#